data_AF-A0A1Z5IVA8-F1
#
_entry.id   AF-A0A1Z5IVA8-F1
#
_cell.length_a   1.000
_cell.length_b   1.000
_cell.length_c   1.000
_cell.angle_alpha   90.00
_cell.angle_beta   90.00
_cell.angle_gamma   90.00
#
_symmetry.space_group_name_H-M   'P 1'
#
loop_
_entity.id
_entity.type
_entity.pdbx_description
1 polymer ?
#
loop_
_entity_poly.entity_id
_entity_poly.type
_entity_poly.pdbx_seq_one_letter_code
_entity_poly.pdbx_strand_id
1 'polypeptide(L)'
;MVQSLVKDIMGVIDITPTNTSVNWRGNTWFTGDLNTDVMKLQVIRNGAPVMLSDNTTKAIMHIISANKNYDNTVTLSVLDAANGIVGYTLTKEQNYPGSFTCQVALTTDETSQRAITTSFSFTLNTDTFSNVNGDDVVKLYSSFWDMYDEVLDLYNQTKDQLDNDSGTLEQMLDQYIQKYSDKIDTYSDQLQDTIKDYQTWKTLLGNEQDIWAALNSRPTYAELKHQIGKLSSGTPKYYPSIQAIQAAFPNGDDGMYLSGADNHVYGWDRTTSKWVDCGIYQGKALDVYPNVGIVSSGTFTIDLLNKHVDLRAGTLIERVGLPEIHVPVDSGVDLVNIGNGVDYIVYDEPTNVLTEVSSIAELTSTEVVLNAIADGQTVFPYNRHTTVVFNSAEMLAPTNRAANIGDAIYVDWDQQAISIPKSTIIESTDNRFYTVTSKDDLTLDFSGYKTKGVDFMLIYDTLGKTFSLQEIADQDYTTTNQGFYSSQLVLAIVNAAGLKFIEHGSNIVIKPFGESKQGNATILQGTLTIDSANKTINFSDDFILGIPQAGRFQSIDSKSNLTYEDKATGSSINALFYHLTLTERSFYVDVYPHDRDDFRILTFWNGKAFGIDDLDHVVVDGVGNGGRGTTDSSTNWSLQELSTQMYSKDKPAVKIANLGDSTYQITGTSSTDGRWSDLLQPILQAETGNPNITVVNGGFSGKSIQWIHDNFNDYFGAGKQFDGVQFVILGMGLNNATQFYNLDVIKGITQDVIQKIRALGMSVCLATTQANNLTTLSDRQEWYMYAAENAMRKELAHDLNLQLLDLNAATQAFLQHSHVKNSDITFDGLHFAPRGHQFEADWFEDQLLTRAMTITDDCQVDPTLQNTKSDAPQEWVVDNPDFKDGFKTKFQTTKNTADTLILDTLIMNMNTTPKELVAYADAPNGAYVLVNGAKYPLNDGKTVLLSYAEMAMYHIQIMSGTNASIDLEGVKFEA
;
A
#
# COMPACT_ATOMS: atom_id res chain seq x y z
N MET A 1 -11.94 60.48 13.67
CA MET A 1 -10.88 60.49 12.66
C MET A 1 -10.56 59.04 12.34
N VAL A 2 -10.99 58.55 11.18
CA VAL A 2 -10.59 57.23 10.69
C VAL A 2 -9.19 57.39 10.13
N GLN A 3 -8.19 56.77 10.75
CA GLN A 3 -6.84 56.74 10.17
C GLN A 3 -6.88 55.77 9.00
N SER A 4 -6.61 56.29 7.80
CA SER A 4 -6.40 55.50 6.59
C SER A 4 -5.11 54.68 6.74
N LEU A 5 -5.18 53.38 6.44
CA LEU A 5 -4.02 52.49 6.41
C LEU A 5 -3.15 52.66 5.15
N VAL A 6 -3.52 53.59 4.25
CA VAL A 6 -2.81 53.82 2.98
C VAL A 6 -1.48 54.52 3.23
N LYS A 7 -0.36 53.89 2.85
CA LYS A 7 0.94 54.56 2.79
C LYS A 7 0.95 55.47 1.55
N ASP A 8 0.79 56.79 1.76
CA ASP A 8 0.83 57.78 0.69
C ASP A 8 2.25 57.94 0.13
N ILE A 9 2.59 57.15 -0.90
CA ILE A 9 3.83 57.28 -1.67
C ILE A 9 3.52 58.06 -2.94
N MET A 10 4.04 59.29 -3.00
CA MET A 10 3.88 60.21 -4.13
C MET A 10 5.22 60.38 -4.86
N GLY A 11 5.25 60.02 -6.14
CA GLY A 11 6.33 60.34 -7.07
C GLY A 11 5.92 61.45 -8.04
N VAL A 12 6.85 62.33 -8.41
CA VAL A 12 6.63 63.32 -9.48
C VAL A 12 7.48 62.96 -10.68
N ILE A 13 6.84 62.87 -11.85
CA ILE A 13 7.46 62.46 -13.10
C ILE A 13 7.28 63.56 -14.15
N ASP A 14 8.39 64.04 -14.72
CA ASP A 14 8.41 65.11 -15.71
C ASP A 14 8.53 64.52 -17.14
N ILE A 15 7.59 64.87 -18.03
CA ILE A 15 7.61 64.48 -19.44
C ILE A 15 8.31 65.51 -20.35
N THR A 16 9.03 66.46 -19.76
CA THR A 16 9.80 67.48 -20.50
C THR A 16 11.08 66.88 -21.08
N PRO A 17 11.42 67.10 -22.38
CA PRO A 17 12.56 66.46 -23.04
C PRO A 17 13.94 66.70 -22.43
N THR A 18 14.10 67.71 -21.58
CA THR A 18 15.41 68.17 -21.06
C THR A 18 15.61 67.92 -19.57
N ASN A 19 14.62 67.36 -18.86
CA ASN A 19 14.66 67.22 -17.41
C ASN A 19 14.62 65.74 -17.00
N THR A 20 15.71 65.22 -16.43
CA THR A 20 15.83 63.81 -16.02
C THR A 20 15.56 63.58 -14.54
N SER A 21 15.11 64.60 -13.80
CA SER A 21 14.91 64.48 -12.35
C SER A 21 13.59 63.78 -12.01
N VAL A 22 13.66 62.62 -11.37
CA VAL A 22 12.53 62.00 -10.67
C VAL A 22 12.65 62.37 -9.20
N ASN A 23 11.60 62.96 -8.61
CA ASN A 23 11.57 63.27 -7.18
C ASN A 23 10.65 62.25 -6.50
N TRP A 24 11.24 61.35 -5.71
CA TRP A 24 10.57 60.18 -5.15
C TRP A 24 10.65 60.19 -3.62
N ARG A 25 9.52 60.08 -2.93
CA ARG A 25 9.47 59.93 -1.47
C ARG A 25 8.92 58.56 -1.08
N GLY A 26 9.75 57.72 -0.47
CA GLY A 26 9.41 56.36 -0.03
C GLY A 26 9.47 55.35 -1.17
N ASN A 27 10.55 54.59 -1.28
CA ASN A 27 10.82 53.66 -2.40
C ASN A 27 10.86 52.18 -1.96
N THR A 28 10.27 51.86 -0.81
CA THR A 28 10.30 50.51 -0.23
C THR A 28 8.89 50.05 0.10
N TRP A 29 8.52 48.89 -0.44
CA TRP A 29 7.28 48.17 -0.17
C TRP A 29 7.57 46.82 0.47
N PHE A 30 6.56 46.19 1.07
CA PHE A 30 6.68 44.82 1.57
C PHE A 30 5.78 43.86 0.80
N THR A 31 6.22 42.62 0.65
CA THR A 31 5.50 41.55 -0.08
C THR A 31 4.06 41.33 0.40
N GLY A 32 3.78 41.56 1.69
CA GLY A 32 2.48 41.38 2.33
C GLY A 32 1.58 42.61 2.34
N ASP A 33 1.98 43.73 1.71
CA ASP A 33 1.13 44.93 1.56
C ASP A 33 0.04 44.68 0.48
N LEU A 34 -1.00 43.90 0.83
CA LEU A 34 -2.11 43.53 -0.08
C LEU A 34 -3.22 44.59 -0.10
N ASN A 35 -3.47 45.20 -1.27
CA ASN A 35 -4.56 46.17 -1.53
C ASN A 35 -4.57 47.44 -0.65
N THR A 36 -3.56 47.65 0.19
CA THR A 36 -3.50 48.78 1.13
C THR A 36 -2.61 49.92 0.65
N ASP A 37 -1.71 49.71 -0.32
CA ASP A 37 -0.75 50.72 -0.77
C ASP A 37 -0.87 51.03 -2.28
N VAL A 38 -1.22 52.28 -2.60
CA VAL A 38 -1.34 52.77 -3.97
C VAL A 38 -0.17 53.71 -4.26
N MET A 39 0.66 53.36 -5.24
CA MET A 39 1.66 54.27 -5.80
C MET A 39 0.97 55.38 -6.55
N LYS A 40 1.17 56.62 -6.14
CA LYS A 40 0.61 57.77 -6.83
C LYS A 40 1.73 58.50 -7.57
N LEU A 41 1.53 58.71 -8.87
CA LEU A 41 2.48 59.39 -9.75
C LEU A 41 1.83 60.64 -10.31
N GLN A 42 2.37 61.81 -9.98
CA GLN A 42 1.96 63.06 -10.60
C GLN A 42 2.79 63.31 -11.86
N VAL A 43 2.12 63.40 -13.00
CA VAL A 43 2.75 63.74 -14.27
C VAL A 43 2.77 65.25 -14.45
N ILE A 44 3.97 65.80 -14.67
CA ILE A 44 4.20 67.23 -14.90
C ILE A 44 4.89 67.47 -16.25
N ARG A 45 4.72 68.67 -16.80
CA ARG A 45 5.46 69.18 -17.97
C ARG A 45 5.88 70.61 -17.67
N ASN A 46 7.18 70.90 -17.77
CA ASN A 46 7.79 72.19 -17.46
C ASN A 46 7.43 72.69 -16.05
N GLY A 47 7.38 71.79 -15.06
CA GLY A 47 7.06 72.14 -13.66
C GLY A 47 5.57 72.34 -13.35
N ALA A 48 4.66 72.16 -14.30
CA ALA A 48 3.21 72.25 -14.09
C ALA A 48 2.52 70.88 -14.31
N PRO A 49 1.46 70.55 -13.56
CA PRO A 49 0.67 69.32 -13.77
C PRO A 49 0.14 69.19 -15.20
N VAL A 50 0.22 67.98 -15.75
CA VAL A 50 -0.38 67.65 -17.04
C VAL A 50 -1.81 67.19 -16.80
N MET A 51 -2.78 67.99 -17.21
CA MET A 51 -4.18 67.57 -17.19
C MET A 51 -4.36 66.35 -18.11
N LEU A 52 -4.91 65.28 -17.56
CA LEU A 52 -5.28 64.07 -18.30
C LEU A 52 -6.73 64.24 -18.73
N SER A 53 -7.04 63.97 -19.99
CA SER A 53 -8.43 63.99 -20.47
C SER A 53 -9.16 62.74 -20.04
N ASP A 54 -10.27 62.92 -19.33
CA ASP A 54 -11.18 61.84 -18.93
C ASP A 54 -11.62 61.09 -20.22
N ASN A 55 -11.17 59.85 -20.36
CA ASN A 55 -11.51 58.87 -21.41
C ASN A 55 -10.69 58.83 -22.71
N THR A 56 -9.67 59.67 -22.93
CA THR A 56 -8.84 59.55 -24.17
C THR A 56 -7.35 59.36 -23.94
N THR A 57 -6.87 59.54 -22.71
CA THR A 57 -5.46 59.32 -22.35
C THR A 57 -5.31 58.04 -21.54
N LYS A 58 -4.55 57.07 -22.05
CA LYS A 58 -4.18 55.83 -21.35
C LYS A 58 -2.77 55.95 -20.80
N ALA A 59 -2.63 55.72 -19.50
CA ALA A 59 -1.36 55.65 -18.81
C ALA A 59 -0.98 54.18 -18.60
N ILE A 60 0.20 53.78 -19.07
CA ILE A 60 0.74 52.43 -18.86
C ILE A 60 2.12 52.52 -18.24
N MET A 61 2.49 51.50 -17.47
CA MET A 61 3.81 51.37 -16.86
C MET A 61 4.41 50.02 -17.22
N HIS A 62 5.63 50.03 -17.72
CA HIS A 62 6.43 48.82 -17.90
C HIS A 62 7.29 48.59 -16.67
N ILE A 63 7.25 47.38 -16.11
CA ILE A 63 7.94 46.98 -14.87
C ILE A 63 8.82 45.77 -15.16
N ILE A 64 10.09 45.86 -14.80
CA ILE A 64 11.06 44.77 -14.95
C ILE A 64 11.80 44.54 -13.63
N SER A 65 11.82 43.30 -13.15
CA SER A 65 12.64 42.92 -12.00
C SER A 65 14.13 42.84 -12.35
N ALA A 66 15.00 43.12 -11.39
CA ALA A 66 16.45 43.09 -11.60
C ALA A 66 16.97 41.71 -12.09
N ASN A 67 16.31 40.61 -11.70
CA ASN A 67 16.62 39.26 -12.15
C ASN A 67 15.89 38.84 -13.45
N LYS A 68 15.05 39.72 -14.02
CA LYS A 68 14.23 39.49 -15.24
C LYS A 68 13.21 38.36 -15.15
N ASN A 69 12.92 37.84 -13.95
CA ASN A 69 11.87 36.84 -13.74
C ASN A 69 10.47 37.45 -13.77
N TYR A 70 10.36 38.77 -13.69
CA TYR A 70 9.12 39.52 -13.86
C TYR A 70 9.36 40.64 -14.87
N ASP A 71 8.63 40.60 -15.99
CA ASP A 71 8.65 41.59 -17.06
C ASP A 71 7.21 41.75 -17.57
N ASN A 72 6.56 42.84 -17.16
CA ASN A 72 5.14 43.04 -17.47
C ASN A 72 4.79 44.52 -17.68
N THR A 73 3.75 44.77 -18.48
CA THR A 73 3.19 46.09 -18.71
C THR A 73 1.81 46.18 -18.06
N VAL A 74 1.63 47.15 -17.17
CA VAL A 74 0.40 47.37 -16.41
C VAL A 74 -0.25 48.69 -16.79
N THR A 75 -1.58 48.73 -16.72
CA THR A 75 -2.34 49.99 -16.89
C THR A 75 -2.41 50.72 -15.56
N LEU A 76 -2.22 52.04 -15.59
CA LEU A 76 -2.34 52.91 -14.42
C LEU A 76 -3.74 53.52 -14.37
N SER A 77 -4.34 53.53 -13.18
CA SER A 77 -5.65 54.15 -12.95
C SER A 77 -5.50 55.66 -12.83
N VAL A 78 -6.36 56.45 -13.48
CA VAL A 78 -6.37 57.91 -13.28
C VAL A 78 -7.05 58.21 -11.94
N LEU A 79 -6.31 58.81 -11.00
CA LEU A 79 -6.81 59.12 -9.66
C LEU A 79 -7.26 60.58 -9.53
N ASP A 80 -6.57 61.50 -10.21
CA ASP A 80 -6.94 62.90 -10.32
C ASP A 80 -6.50 63.43 -11.68
N ALA A 81 -7.44 63.46 -12.62
CA ALA A 81 -7.20 63.86 -14.00
C ALA A 81 -6.82 65.35 -14.12
N ALA A 82 -7.40 66.21 -13.29
CA ALA A 82 -7.16 67.65 -13.31
C ALA A 82 -5.72 68.00 -12.88
N ASN A 83 -5.17 67.22 -11.95
CA ASN A 83 -3.81 67.39 -11.43
C ASN A 83 -2.79 66.38 -11.99
N GLY A 84 -3.17 65.57 -12.98
CA GLY A 84 -2.29 64.63 -13.65
C GLY A 84 -1.81 63.47 -12.80
N ILE A 85 -2.61 63.01 -11.83
CA ILE A 85 -2.23 61.96 -10.90
C ILE A 85 -2.78 60.61 -11.37
N VAL A 86 -1.87 59.66 -11.55
CA VAL A 86 -2.17 58.27 -11.88
C VAL A 86 -1.71 57.34 -10.76
N GLY A 87 -2.36 56.20 -10.64
CA GLY A 87 -2.25 55.25 -9.55
C GLY A 87 -1.84 53.87 -10.04
N TYR A 88 -0.93 53.22 -9.32
CA TYR A 88 -0.66 51.80 -9.45
C TYR A 88 -0.88 51.12 -8.10
N THR A 89 -1.68 50.06 -8.08
CA THR A 89 -1.83 49.18 -6.92
C THR A 89 -1.05 47.91 -7.20
N LEU A 90 -0.19 47.50 -6.26
CA LEU A 90 0.57 46.26 -6.38
C LEU A 90 -0.41 45.08 -6.48
N THR A 91 -0.19 44.17 -7.46
CA THR A 91 -1.06 43.00 -7.67
C THR A 91 -0.46 41.73 -7.05
N LYS A 92 -1.31 40.76 -6.66
CA LYS A 92 -0.91 39.49 -6.01
C LYS A 92 0.15 38.68 -6.79
N GLU A 93 0.27 38.89 -8.10
CA GLU A 93 1.19 38.18 -9.00
C GLU A 93 2.66 38.65 -8.89
N GLN A 94 2.96 39.71 -8.13
CA GLN A 94 4.28 40.34 -8.03
C GLN A 94 5.09 39.96 -6.77
N ASN A 95 4.90 38.75 -6.24
CA ASN A 95 5.51 38.32 -4.98
C ASN A 95 7.01 37.93 -5.08
N TYR A 96 7.81 38.69 -5.82
CA TYR A 96 9.24 38.49 -5.96
C TYR A 96 10.00 39.62 -5.24
N PRO A 97 10.54 39.38 -4.03
CA PRO A 97 11.31 40.41 -3.34
C PRO A 97 12.56 40.78 -4.16
N GLY A 98 12.84 42.08 -4.26
CA GLY A 98 13.92 42.60 -5.09
C GLY A 98 13.69 44.02 -5.60
N SER A 99 14.64 44.52 -6.39
CA SER A 99 14.56 45.84 -7.04
C SER A 99 13.90 45.75 -8.41
N PHE A 100 13.01 46.70 -8.69
CA PHE A 100 12.27 46.81 -9.95
C PHE A 100 12.60 48.13 -10.64
N THR A 101 12.78 48.07 -11.96
CA THR A 101 12.91 49.25 -12.81
C THR A 101 11.60 49.47 -13.56
N CYS A 102 11.12 50.70 -13.54
CA CYS A 102 9.82 51.09 -14.08
C CYS A 102 9.97 52.25 -15.07
N GLN A 103 9.08 52.29 -16.06
CA GLN A 103 8.95 53.43 -16.96
C GLN A 103 7.50 53.63 -17.36
N VAL A 104 7.01 54.87 -17.32
CA VAL A 104 5.62 55.21 -17.63
C VAL A 104 5.52 55.81 -19.03
N ALA A 105 4.47 55.43 -19.75
CA ALA A 105 4.10 56.04 -21.01
C ALA A 105 2.65 56.52 -20.96
N LEU A 106 2.43 57.76 -21.39
CA LEU A 106 1.11 58.30 -21.67
C LEU A 106 0.82 58.19 -23.16
N THR A 107 -0.35 57.68 -23.50
CA THR A 107 -0.79 57.46 -24.88
C THR A 107 -2.17 58.07 -25.08
N THR A 108 -2.41 58.70 -26.22
CA THR A 108 -3.75 59.20 -26.58
C THR A 108 -4.32 58.37 -27.72
N ASP A 109 -5.56 57.89 -27.57
CA ASP A 109 -6.17 56.90 -28.47
C ASP A 109 -6.31 57.39 -29.92
N GLU A 110 -6.39 58.70 -30.17
CA GLU A 110 -6.68 59.25 -31.49
C GLU A 110 -5.46 59.39 -32.43
N THR A 111 -4.22 59.47 -31.90
CA THR A 111 -3.03 59.79 -32.71
C THR A 111 -1.89 58.78 -32.60
N SER A 112 -2.00 57.77 -31.72
CA SER A 112 -0.92 56.83 -31.38
C SER A 112 0.39 57.50 -30.91
N GLN A 113 0.37 58.80 -30.60
CA GLN A 113 1.52 59.51 -30.05
C GLN A 113 1.74 59.11 -28.60
N ARG A 114 3.00 58.88 -28.22
CA ARG A 114 3.40 58.47 -26.87
C ARG A 114 4.35 59.48 -26.26
N ALA A 115 4.06 59.91 -25.04
CA ALA A 115 5.01 60.63 -24.19
C ALA A 115 5.59 59.63 -23.19
N ILE A 116 6.89 59.35 -23.31
CA ILE A 116 7.61 58.40 -22.45
C ILE A 116 8.32 59.19 -21.35
N THR A 117 8.22 58.71 -20.12
CA THR A 117 8.84 59.35 -18.96
C THR A 117 10.27 58.86 -18.73
N THR A 118 11.00 59.54 -17.86
CA THR A 118 12.24 59.01 -17.28
C THR A 118 11.96 57.72 -16.50
N SER A 119 12.91 56.77 -16.53
CA SER A 119 12.82 55.53 -15.75
C SER A 119 13.05 55.81 -14.26
N PHE A 120 12.38 55.06 -13.40
CA PHE A 120 12.57 55.09 -11.94
C PHE A 120 12.58 53.67 -11.37
N SER A 121 12.89 53.53 -10.09
CA SER A 121 12.97 52.21 -9.45
C SER A 121 12.35 52.20 -8.06
N PHE A 122 11.74 51.08 -7.69
CA PHE A 122 11.30 50.79 -6.32
C PHE A 122 11.84 49.42 -5.87
N THR A 123 11.86 49.19 -4.55
CA THR A 123 12.29 47.91 -3.97
C THR A 123 11.12 47.27 -3.21
N LEU A 124 10.89 45.99 -3.46
CA LEU A 124 9.98 45.15 -2.68
C LEU A 124 10.79 44.30 -1.70
N ASN A 125 10.63 44.54 -0.40
CA ASN A 125 11.27 43.78 0.66
C ASN A 125 10.38 42.61 1.09
N THR A 126 11.01 41.52 1.50
CA THR A 126 10.32 40.44 2.20
C THR A 126 9.89 40.93 3.59
N ASP A 127 8.62 40.80 3.94
CA ASP A 127 8.18 40.94 5.33
C ASP A 127 8.39 39.65 6.11
N THR A 128 8.37 39.75 7.45
CA THR A 128 8.46 38.58 8.35
C THR A 128 7.15 37.77 8.43
N PHE A 129 6.05 38.23 7.82
CA PHE A 129 4.77 37.52 7.78
C PHE A 129 4.73 36.44 6.69
N SER A 130 5.52 36.60 5.62
CA SER A 130 5.65 35.63 4.52
C SER A 130 6.23 34.25 4.92
N ASN A 131 6.76 34.12 6.13
CA ASN A 131 7.21 32.86 6.73
C ASN A 131 6.25 32.28 7.78
N VAL A 132 5.05 32.84 7.93
CA VAL A 132 4.03 32.35 8.86
C VAL A 132 3.06 31.46 8.08
N ASN A 133 3.04 30.17 8.43
CA ASN A 133 2.27 29.08 7.83
C ASN A 133 0.72 29.22 7.92
N GLY A 134 0.20 30.43 8.15
CA GLY A 134 -1.22 30.75 8.30
C GLY A 134 -1.85 31.45 7.10
N ASP A 135 -1.05 31.87 6.11
CA ASP A 135 -1.54 32.60 4.93
C ASP A 135 -2.32 31.71 3.95
N ASP A 136 -2.16 30.39 3.97
CA ASP A 136 -2.90 29.51 3.05
C ASP A 136 -4.37 29.31 3.46
N VAL A 137 -4.69 29.43 4.76
CA VAL A 137 -6.08 29.44 5.27
C VAL A 137 -6.75 30.80 5.03
N VAL A 138 -6.00 31.89 5.14
CA VAL A 138 -6.47 33.25 4.80
C VAL A 138 -6.63 33.41 3.27
N LYS A 139 -5.77 32.78 2.46
CA LYS A 139 -5.95 32.65 1.01
C LYS A 139 -7.20 31.85 0.68
N LEU A 140 -7.45 30.70 1.33
CA LEU A 140 -8.67 29.90 1.13
C LEU A 140 -9.95 30.68 1.50
N TYR A 141 -9.93 31.40 2.63
CA TYR A 141 -11.05 32.24 3.06
C TYR A 141 -11.26 33.45 2.15
N SER A 142 -10.19 34.13 1.70
CA SER A 142 -10.32 35.27 0.78
C SER A 142 -10.77 34.83 -0.62
N SER A 143 -10.32 33.67 -1.13
CA SER A 143 -10.82 33.13 -2.40
C SER A 143 -12.29 32.73 -2.34
N PHE A 144 -12.79 32.30 -1.18
CA PHE A 144 -14.22 32.01 -0.98
C PHE A 144 -15.07 33.29 -0.99
N TRP A 145 -14.60 34.37 -0.37
CA TRP A 145 -15.28 35.67 -0.40
C TRP A 145 -15.15 36.39 -1.74
N ASP A 146 -13.98 36.30 -2.41
CA ASP A 146 -13.78 36.81 -3.76
C ASP A 146 -14.75 36.12 -4.75
N MET A 147 -14.93 34.79 -4.63
CA MET A 147 -15.90 34.03 -5.42
C MET A 147 -17.37 34.35 -5.08
N TYR A 148 -17.68 34.59 -3.80
CA TYR A 148 -19.01 35.04 -3.37
C TYR A 148 -19.35 36.43 -3.93
N ASP A 149 -18.40 37.36 -3.88
CA ASP A 149 -18.55 38.70 -4.42
C ASP A 149 -18.63 38.69 -5.95
N GLU A 150 -17.86 37.83 -6.65
CA GLU A 150 -17.94 37.66 -8.11
C GLU A 150 -19.28 37.08 -8.56
N VAL A 151 -19.85 36.13 -7.82
CA VAL A 151 -21.19 35.57 -8.06
C VAL A 151 -22.28 36.59 -7.76
N LEU A 152 -22.11 37.42 -6.72
CA LEU A 152 -23.04 38.49 -6.38
C LEU A 152 -23.01 39.61 -7.43
N ASP A 153 -21.83 39.94 -7.96
CA ASP A 153 -21.65 40.92 -9.03
C ASP A 153 -22.20 40.40 -10.36
N LEU A 154 -22.03 39.10 -10.66
CA LEU A 154 -22.67 38.42 -11.80
C LEU A 154 -24.20 38.38 -11.68
N TYR A 155 -24.73 38.12 -10.49
CA TYR A 155 -26.16 38.16 -10.23
C TYR A 155 -26.74 39.57 -10.46
N ASN A 156 -26.03 40.60 -10.02
CA ASN A 156 -26.43 42.00 -10.24
C ASN A 156 -26.27 42.41 -11.72
N GLN A 157 -25.20 42.02 -12.40
CA GLN A 157 -25.00 42.28 -13.84
C GLN A 157 -26.04 41.55 -14.71
N THR A 158 -26.40 40.32 -14.36
CA THR A 158 -27.44 39.54 -15.06
C THR A 158 -28.81 40.16 -14.85
N LYS A 159 -29.08 40.69 -13.64
CA LYS A 159 -30.30 41.44 -13.33
C LYS A 159 -30.38 42.77 -14.09
N ASP A 160 -29.27 43.51 -14.15
CA ASP A 160 -29.18 44.78 -14.87
C ASP A 160 -29.23 44.61 -16.40
N GLN A 161 -28.78 43.46 -16.92
CA GLN A 161 -28.92 43.07 -18.34
C GLN A 161 -30.35 42.60 -18.69
N LEU A 162 -31.01 41.89 -17.77
CA LEU A 162 -32.43 41.50 -17.90
C LEU A 162 -33.35 42.73 -18.00
N ASP A 163 -32.97 43.83 -17.36
CA ASP A 163 -33.71 45.09 -17.39
C ASP A 163 -33.47 45.90 -18.68
N ASN A 164 -32.47 45.57 -19.52
CA ASN A 164 -32.02 46.45 -20.60
C ASN A 164 -31.95 45.93 -22.05
N ASP A 165 -31.95 44.62 -22.39
CA ASP A 165 -31.84 44.22 -23.82
C ASP A 165 -32.65 42.99 -24.26
N SER A 166 -33.29 43.14 -25.43
CA SER A 166 -34.32 42.26 -26.03
C SER A 166 -33.76 41.05 -26.80
N GLY A 167 -32.79 40.32 -26.25
CA GLY A 167 -32.29 39.05 -26.80
C GLY A 167 -33.07 37.84 -26.27
N THR A 168 -33.26 36.78 -27.07
CA THR A 168 -33.97 35.58 -26.58
C THR A 168 -33.07 34.74 -25.68
N LEU A 169 -33.66 34.25 -24.58
CA LEU A 169 -33.00 33.48 -23.52
C LEU A 169 -32.13 32.31 -24.07
N GLU A 170 -32.57 31.66 -25.15
CA GLU A 170 -31.88 30.52 -25.79
C GLU A 170 -30.54 30.90 -26.42
N GLN A 171 -30.41 32.07 -27.05
CA GLN A 171 -29.16 32.49 -27.69
C GLN A 171 -28.07 32.85 -26.66
N MET A 172 -28.50 33.35 -25.51
CA MET A 172 -27.61 33.61 -24.38
C MET A 172 -27.24 32.31 -23.65
N LEU A 173 -28.16 31.36 -23.53
CA LEU A 173 -27.93 30.07 -22.89
C LEU A 173 -26.91 29.22 -23.67
N ASP A 174 -26.96 29.22 -25.00
CA ASP A 174 -26.03 28.44 -25.84
C ASP A 174 -24.59 28.98 -25.79
N GLN A 175 -24.41 30.31 -25.77
CA GLN A 175 -23.07 30.90 -25.57
C GLN A 175 -22.53 30.66 -24.14
N TYR A 176 -23.43 30.53 -23.16
CA TYR A 176 -23.11 30.25 -21.76
C TYR A 176 -22.70 28.79 -21.55
N ILE A 177 -23.44 27.84 -22.13
CA ILE A 177 -23.12 26.40 -22.10
C ILE A 177 -21.78 26.13 -22.77
N GLN A 178 -21.49 26.80 -23.89
CA GLN A 178 -20.20 26.64 -24.59
C GLN A 178 -19.01 27.18 -23.77
N LYS A 179 -19.21 28.20 -22.92
CA LYS A 179 -18.15 28.83 -22.12
C LYS A 179 -17.87 28.11 -20.79
N TYR A 180 -18.86 27.42 -20.23
CA TYR A 180 -18.76 26.73 -18.93
C TYR A 180 -18.68 25.20 -19.03
N SER A 181 -18.88 24.61 -20.22
CA SER A 181 -18.66 23.17 -20.43
C SER A 181 -17.23 22.71 -20.10
N ASP A 182 -16.24 23.62 -20.15
CA ASP A 182 -14.84 23.32 -19.79
C ASP A 182 -14.54 23.48 -18.28
N LYS A 183 -15.50 23.98 -17.47
CA LYS A 183 -15.35 24.21 -16.01
C LYS A 183 -16.32 23.41 -15.14
N ILE A 184 -17.33 22.77 -15.74
CA ILE A 184 -18.38 22.02 -15.02
C ILE A 184 -17.84 20.76 -14.34
N ASP A 185 -16.80 20.11 -14.89
CA ASP A 185 -16.18 18.93 -14.27
C ASP A 185 -15.49 19.25 -12.93
N THR A 186 -15.10 20.51 -12.69
CA THR A 186 -14.41 20.92 -11.44
C THR A 186 -15.37 21.41 -10.35
N TYR A 187 -16.53 21.97 -10.70
CA TYR A 187 -17.50 22.50 -9.72
C TYR A 187 -18.50 21.46 -9.22
N SER A 188 -18.69 20.34 -9.94
CA SER A 188 -19.54 19.23 -9.49
C SER A 188 -19.03 18.61 -8.17
N ASP A 189 -17.71 18.52 -7.99
CA ASP A 189 -17.09 17.90 -6.81
C ASP A 189 -17.17 18.80 -5.57
N GLN A 190 -16.95 20.12 -5.73
CA GLN A 190 -17.01 21.07 -4.62
C GLN A 190 -18.45 21.26 -4.08
N LEU A 191 -19.46 21.16 -4.94
CA LEU A 191 -20.85 21.22 -4.51
C LEU A 191 -21.27 19.95 -3.74
N GLN A 192 -20.74 18.79 -4.14
CA GLN A 192 -20.94 17.51 -3.43
C GLN A 192 -20.27 17.53 -2.05
N ASP A 193 -19.05 18.08 -1.96
CA ASP A 193 -18.35 18.25 -0.68
C ASP A 193 -19.03 19.25 0.25
N THR A 194 -19.55 20.36 -0.28
CA THR A 194 -20.29 21.34 0.52
C THR A 194 -21.62 20.78 1.05
N ILE A 195 -22.30 19.93 0.26
CA ILE A 195 -23.51 19.21 0.70
C ILE A 195 -23.16 18.16 1.76
N LYS A 196 -22.03 17.45 1.60
CA LYS A 196 -21.50 16.48 2.57
C LYS A 196 -21.09 17.15 3.88
N ASP A 197 -20.49 18.34 3.81
CA ASP A 197 -20.16 19.15 4.98
C ASP A 197 -21.42 19.66 5.68
N TYR A 198 -22.39 20.23 4.96
CA TYR A 198 -23.67 20.63 5.57
C TYR A 198 -24.40 19.47 6.26
N GLN A 199 -24.39 18.27 5.65
CA GLN A 199 -24.94 17.05 6.27
C GLN A 199 -24.17 16.64 7.52
N THR A 200 -22.84 16.75 7.50
CA THR A 200 -21.94 16.44 8.63
C THR A 200 -22.17 17.39 9.80
N TRP A 201 -22.29 18.69 9.54
CA TRP A 201 -22.50 19.71 10.57
C TRP A 201 -23.89 19.65 11.20
N LYS A 202 -24.91 19.33 10.40
CA LYS A 202 -26.28 19.08 10.87
C LYS A 202 -26.38 17.85 11.78
N THR A 203 -25.54 16.84 11.55
CA THR A 203 -25.47 15.63 12.38
C THR A 203 -24.75 15.88 13.70
N LEU A 204 -23.74 16.76 13.71
CA LEU A 204 -22.92 17.09 14.89
C LEU A 204 -23.58 18.10 15.84
N LEU A 205 -24.30 19.10 15.32
CA LEU A 205 -24.74 20.26 16.11
C LEU A 205 -26.25 20.32 16.37
N GLY A 206 -26.99 19.32 15.91
CA GLY A 206 -28.44 19.28 16.04
C GLY A 206 -29.14 20.33 15.18
N ASN A 207 -30.34 20.73 15.60
CA ASN A 207 -31.27 21.55 14.83
C ASN A 207 -30.69 22.94 14.46
N GLU A 208 -31.13 23.43 13.30
CA GLU A 208 -30.62 24.61 12.59
C GLU A 208 -30.53 25.90 13.45
N GLN A 209 -31.31 25.96 14.52
CA GLN A 209 -31.37 27.08 15.46
C GLN A 209 -30.13 27.18 16.36
N ASP A 210 -29.47 26.07 16.69
CA ASP A 210 -28.26 26.03 17.53
C ASP A 210 -27.00 26.37 16.72
N ILE A 211 -27.00 26.03 15.43
CA ILE A 211 -25.96 26.43 14.46
C ILE A 211 -25.94 27.97 14.31
N TRP A 212 -27.11 28.60 14.22
CA TRP A 212 -27.24 30.06 14.17
C TRP A 212 -26.91 30.75 15.50
N ALA A 213 -27.08 30.08 16.64
CA ALA A 213 -26.69 30.59 17.95
C ALA A 213 -25.16 30.60 18.15
N ALA A 214 -24.47 29.54 17.71
CA ALA A 214 -23.01 29.45 17.76
C ALA A 214 -22.31 30.47 16.84
N LEU A 215 -22.88 30.73 15.65
CA LEU A 215 -22.39 31.77 14.73
C LEU A 215 -22.52 33.19 15.28
N ASN A 216 -23.46 33.44 16.19
CA ASN A 216 -23.72 34.77 16.76
C ASN A 216 -22.95 35.06 18.07
N SER A 217 -22.39 34.06 18.75
CA SER A 217 -21.51 34.27 19.91
C SER A 217 -20.03 34.33 19.46
N ARG A 218 -19.63 35.44 18.84
CA ARG A 218 -18.24 35.67 18.41
C ARG A 218 -17.26 35.73 19.60
N PRO A 219 -16.15 34.97 19.62
CA PRO A 219 -14.98 35.32 20.45
C PRO A 219 -14.28 36.56 19.86
N THR A 220 -13.72 37.43 20.70
CA THR A 220 -12.95 38.58 20.22
C THR A 220 -11.57 38.16 19.70
N TYR A 221 -10.96 38.99 18.84
CA TYR A 221 -9.59 38.78 18.31
C TYR A 221 -8.54 38.60 19.43
N ALA A 222 -8.76 39.18 20.62
CA ALA A 222 -7.90 39.00 21.79
C ALA A 222 -8.05 37.61 22.42
N GLU A 223 -9.26 37.03 22.42
CA GLU A 223 -9.52 35.66 22.90
C GLU A 223 -9.02 34.61 21.92
N LEU A 224 -9.15 34.87 20.62
CA LEU A 224 -8.56 34.05 19.55
C LEU A 224 -7.02 34.07 19.61
N LYS A 225 -6.41 35.23 19.87
CA LYS A 225 -4.96 35.36 20.08
C LYS A 225 -4.48 34.67 21.37
N HIS A 226 -5.31 34.66 22.41
CA HIS A 226 -5.07 33.90 23.65
C HIS A 226 -5.17 32.39 23.43
N GLN A 227 -6.11 31.92 22.61
CA GLN A 227 -6.24 30.51 22.23
C GLN A 227 -5.16 30.03 21.23
N ILE A 228 -4.72 30.88 20.30
CA ILE A 228 -3.59 30.61 19.40
C ILE A 228 -2.25 30.65 20.17
N GLY A 229 -2.17 31.46 21.23
CA GLY A 229 -1.07 31.41 22.20
C GLY A 229 -0.97 30.06 22.92
N LYS A 230 -2.09 29.34 23.10
CA LYS A 230 -2.08 27.96 23.64
C LYS A 230 -1.46 26.96 22.67
N LEU A 231 -1.65 27.12 21.36
CA LEU A 231 -1.17 26.18 20.33
C LEU A 231 0.29 26.38 19.89
N SER A 232 0.96 27.46 20.30
CA SER A 232 2.29 27.85 19.80
C SER A 232 3.46 27.62 20.77
N SER A 233 3.27 26.84 21.84
CA SER A 233 4.32 26.59 22.87
C SER A 233 4.75 25.13 23.01
N GLY A 234 5.17 24.49 21.91
CA GLY A 234 5.87 23.20 21.95
C GLY A 234 5.07 22.01 22.50
N THR A 235 5.73 20.85 22.60
CA THR A 235 5.18 19.60 23.16
C THR A 235 4.68 19.86 24.59
N PRO A 236 3.50 19.34 25.00
CA PRO A 236 2.97 19.59 26.34
C PRO A 236 3.91 19.09 27.43
N LYS A 237 4.05 19.87 28.51
CA LYS A 237 4.85 19.48 29.66
C LYS A 237 4.06 18.48 30.52
N TYR A 238 4.64 17.32 30.81
CA TYR A 238 3.95 16.25 31.52
C TYR A 238 3.95 16.42 33.05
N TYR A 239 2.81 16.16 33.69
CA TYR A 239 2.63 16.09 35.13
C TYR A 239 1.71 14.90 35.50
N PRO A 240 1.87 14.27 36.68
CA PRO A 240 1.10 13.08 37.03
C PRO A 240 -0.43 13.29 37.15
N SER A 241 -0.88 14.51 37.47
CA SER A 241 -2.30 14.84 37.56
C SER A 241 -2.54 16.36 37.45
N ILE A 242 -3.79 16.78 37.23
CA ILE A 242 -4.17 18.19 37.27
C ILE A 242 -3.86 18.86 38.62
N GLN A 243 -3.96 18.13 39.74
CA GLN A 243 -3.58 18.67 41.05
C GLN A 243 -2.08 18.95 41.14
N ALA A 244 -1.24 18.14 40.48
CA ALA A 244 0.20 18.38 40.41
C ALA A 244 0.54 19.63 39.57
N ILE A 245 -0.18 19.85 38.46
CA ILE A 245 -0.07 21.07 37.64
C ILE A 245 -0.48 22.30 38.48
N GLN A 246 -1.62 22.22 39.16
CA GLN A 246 -2.12 23.28 40.05
C GLN A 246 -1.20 23.58 41.22
N ALA A 247 -0.53 22.56 41.77
CA ALA A 247 0.44 22.74 42.85
C ALA A 247 1.76 23.36 42.37
N ALA A 248 2.23 22.98 41.17
CA ALA A 248 3.41 23.55 40.55
C ALA A 248 3.19 25.00 40.10
N PHE A 249 1.97 25.32 39.64
CA PHE A 249 1.58 26.61 39.09
C PHE A 249 0.26 27.12 39.71
N PRO A 250 0.27 27.49 41.01
CA PRO A 250 -0.94 27.85 41.76
C PRO A 250 -1.62 29.13 41.28
N ASN A 251 -0.90 29.98 40.56
CA ASN A 251 -1.39 31.23 39.98
C ASN A 251 -1.47 31.18 38.44
N GLY A 252 -1.34 29.98 37.85
CA GLY A 252 -1.27 29.78 36.41
C GLY A 252 0.12 29.89 35.80
N ASP A 253 0.27 29.40 34.57
CA ASP A 253 1.48 29.52 33.77
C ASP A 253 1.14 29.52 32.26
N ASP A 254 1.98 30.16 31.45
CA ASP A 254 1.81 30.18 29.99
C ASP A 254 2.42 28.91 29.38
N GLY A 255 1.56 27.95 29.01
CA GLY A 255 1.96 26.70 28.38
C GLY A 255 0.83 25.67 28.34
N MET A 256 1.07 24.57 27.61
CA MET A 256 0.20 23.39 27.62
C MET A 256 0.79 22.32 28.54
N TYR A 257 -0.05 21.74 29.40
CA TYR A 257 0.35 20.77 30.41
C TYR A 257 -0.46 19.48 30.25
N LEU A 258 0.22 18.35 30.06
CA LEU A 258 -0.43 17.04 29.99
C LEU A 258 -0.54 16.44 31.38
N SER A 259 -1.75 16.07 31.79
CA SER A 259 -2.01 15.34 33.03
C SER A 259 -2.00 13.83 32.73
N GLY A 260 -1.13 13.07 33.38
CA GLY A 260 -1.04 11.62 33.21
C GLY A 260 -2.18 10.82 33.84
N ALA A 261 -2.99 11.44 34.70
CA ALA A 261 -4.12 10.78 35.36
C ALA A 261 -5.34 10.63 34.44
N ASP A 262 -5.53 11.57 33.51
CA ASP A 262 -6.67 11.64 32.60
C ASP A 262 -6.25 11.82 31.13
N ASN A 263 -4.96 12.04 30.84
CA ASN A 263 -4.40 12.30 29.51
C ASN A 263 -4.98 13.52 28.79
N HIS A 264 -5.54 14.46 29.55
CA HIS A 264 -6.02 15.72 29.04
C HIS A 264 -4.92 16.78 29.06
N VAL A 265 -4.99 17.68 28.08
CA VAL A 265 -4.17 18.89 28.04
C VAL A 265 -4.89 19.97 28.82
N TYR A 266 -4.20 20.57 29.77
CA TYR A 266 -4.67 21.69 30.56
C TYR A 266 -3.89 22.95 30.20
N GLY A 267 -4.61 24.05 30.04
CA GLY A 267 -4.03 25.37 29.80
C GLY A 267 -4.61 26.40 30.77
N TRP A 268 -3.81 27.38 31.18
CA TRP A 268 -4.28 28.44 32.06
C TRP A 268 -5.09 29.49 31.29
N ASP A 269 -6.33 29.72 31.71
CA ASP A 269 -7.13 30.84 31.22
C ASP A 269 -6.91 32.06 32.10
N ARG A 270 -6.19 33.05 31.54
CA ARG A 270 -5.89 34.33 32.20
C ARG A 270 -7.14 35.20 32.43
N THR A 271 -8.17 35.05 31.62
CA THR A 271 -9.41 35.84 31.73
C THR A 271 -10.24 35.36 32.91
N THR A 272 -10.32 34.05 33.13
CA THR A 272 -11.08 33.46 34.24
C THR A 272 -10.21 33.09 35.46
N SER A 273 -8.89 33.21 35.34
CA SER A 273 -7.89 32.81 36.36
C SER A 273 -8.11 31.37 36.82
N LYS A 274 -8.30 30.44 35.87
CA LYS A 274 -8.54 29.02 36.12
C LYS A 274 -7.79 28.13 35.13
N TRP A 275 -7.47 26.91 35.57
CA TRP A 275 -7.03 25.85 34.68
C TRP A 275 -8.24 25.35 33.89
N VAL A 276 -8.09 25.33 32.56
CA VAL A 276 -9.15 24.91 31.63
C VAL A 276 -8.69 23.66 30.92
N ASP A 277 -9.56 22.66 30.92
CA ASP A 277 -9.42 21.45 30.13
C ASP A 277 -9.52 21.79 28.65
N CYS A 278 -8.49 21.46 27.90
CA CYS A 278 -8.35 21.74 26.48
C CYS A 278 -8.55 20.47 25.63
N GLY A 279 -8.99 19.36 26.23
CA GLY A 279 -9.27 18.09 25.57
C GLY A 279 -8.13 17.07 25.66
N ILE A 280 -8.38 15.87 25.16
CA ILE A 280 -7.44 14.73 25.17
C ILE A 280 -6.24 15.01 24.26
N TYR A 281 -5.02 14.77 24.75
CA TYR A 281 -3.81 14.82 23.92
C TYR A 281 -3.75 13.59 23.00
N GLN A 282 -3.49 13.79 21.70
CA GLN A 282 -3.64 12.84 20.58
C GLN A 282 -2.84 11.51 20.65
N GLY A 283 -2.18 11.19 21.77
CA GLY A 283 -1.53 9.90 21.99
C GLY A 283 -2.48 8.74 22.33
N LYS A 284 -3.74 9.03 22.71
CA LYS A 284 -4.76 7.99 23.01
C LYS A 284 -6.01 8.02 22.12
N ALA A 285 -6.15 8.97 21.20
CA ALA A 285 -7.24 8.91 20.23
C ALA A 285 -7.07 7.77 19.20
N LEU A 286 -5.92 7.09 19.22
CA LEU A 286 -5.70 5.80 18.56
C LEU A 286 -6.17 4.58 19.38
N ASP A 287 -6.57 4.75 20.66
CA ASP A 287 -7.16 3.67 21.48
C ASP A 287 -8.69 3.49 21.23
N VAL A 288 -9.31 4.29 20.35
CA VAL A 288 -10.74 4.12 19.96
C VAL A 288 -10.85 3.59 18.53
N TYR A 289 -9.90 2.74 18.15
CA TYR A 289 -10.13 1.75 17.11
C TYR A 289 -10.34 0.42 17.83
N PRO A 290 -11.37 -0.37 17.49
CA PRO A 290 -11.40 -1.74 17.98
C PRO A 290 -10.07 -2.39 17.63
N ASN A 291 -9.37 -2.97 18.61
CA ASN A 291 -8.16 -3.73 18.35
C ASN A 291 -8.59 -4.95 17.51
N VAL A 292 -8.61 -4.83 16.19
CA VAL A 292 -9.14 -5.88 15.32
C VAL A 292 -8.07 -6.95 15.13
N GLY A 293 -8.44 -8.20 15.41
CA GLY A 293 -7.59 -9.35 15.19
C GLY A 293 -7.91 -10.03 13.87
N ILE A 294 -6.89 -10.38 13.11
CA ILE A 294 -6.98 -11.18 11.89
C ILE A 294 -6.53 -12.59 12.23
N VAL A 295 -7.40 -13.58 12.09
CA VAL A 295 -7.04 -14.97 12.34
C VAL A 295 -6.23 -15.49 11.16
N SER A 296 -4.91 -15.56 11.29
CA SER A 296 -3.94 -15.90 10.23
C SER A 296 -3.70 -17.41 10.08
N SER A 297 -3.96 -18.19 11.13
CA SER A 297 -3.84 -19.66 11.13
C SER A 297 -4.68 -20.26 12.25
N GLY A 298 -5.12 -21.51 12.11
CA GLY A 298 -5.97 -22.21 13.10
C GLY A 298 -7.43 -22.27 12.73
N THR A 299 -8.33 -22.36 13.72
CA THR A 299 -9.78 -22.53 13.48
C THR A 299 -10.58 -21.64 14.41
N PHE A 300 -11.28 -20.69 13.80
CA PHE A 300 -12.31 -19.87 14.42
C PHE A 300 -13.65 -20.26 13.80
N THR A 301 -14.70 -20.49 14.60
CA THR A 301 -15.97 -21.05 14.12
C THR A 301 -17.12 -20.23 14.69
N ILE A 302 -17.98 -19.67 13.83
CA ILE A 302 -19.19 -18.94 14.21
C ILE A 302 -20.40 -19.76 13.78
N ASP A 303 -21.05 -20.42 14.73
CA ASP A 303 -22.28 -21.17 14.53
C ASP A 303 -23.51 -20.33 14.91
N LEU A 304 -24.08 -19.58 13.95
CA LEU A 304 -25.29 -18.79 14.20
C LEU A 304 -26.55 -19.65 14.36
N LEU A 305 -26.50 -20.94 13.98
CA LEU A 305 -27.62 -21.87 14.16
C LEU A 305 -27.73 -22.31 15.63
N ASN A 306 -26.61 -22.75 16.20
CA ASN A 306 -26.52 -23.11 17.62
C ASN A 306 -26.24 -21.91 18.52
N LYS A 307 -26.06 -20.72 17.93
CA LYS A 307 -25.72 -19.48 18.62
C LYS A 307 -24.44 -19.62 19.44
N HIS A 308 -23.39 -20.17 18.84
CA HIS A 308 -22.14 -20.44 19.52
C HIS A 308 -20.95 -20.02 18.66
N VAL A 309 -19.88 -19.55 19.29
CA VAL A 309 -18.62 -19.25 18.61
C VAL A 309 -17.49 -19.95 19.34
N ASP A 310 -16.62 -20.63 18.59
CA ASP A 310 -15.45 -21.35 19.09
C ASP A 310 -14.15 -20.81 18.47
N LEU A 311 -13.10 -20.74 19.28
CA LEU A 311 -11.73 -20.39 18.91
C LEU A 311 -10.79 -21.47 19.46
N ARG A 312 -10.07 -22.17 18.59
CA ARG A 312 -9.21 -23.31 18.98
C ARG A 312 -7.83 -22.88 19.49
N ALA A 313 -7.26 -23.65 20.40
CA ALA A 313 -5.85 -23.56 20.78
C ALA A 313 -4.93 -23.75 19.56
N GLY A 314 -3.84 -22.99 19.53
CA GLY A 314 -2.93 -22.92 18.38
C GLY A 314 -3.38 -22.00 17.26
N THR A 315 -4.56 -21.38 17.39
CA THR A 315 -4.99 -20.31 16.47
C THR A 315 -4.08 -19.09 16.63
N LEU A 316 -3.67 -18.54 15.50
CA LEU A 316 -2.83 -17.35 15.41
C LEU A 316 -3.70 -16.15 15.07
N ILE A 317 -3.57 -15.08 15.84
CA ILE A 317 -4.28 -13.82 15.63
C ILE A 317 -3.26 -12.71 15.40
N GLU A 318 -3.19 -12.24 14.17
CA GLU A 318 -2.43 -11.06 13.78
C GLU A 318 -3.16 -9.78 14.17
N ARG A 319 -2.41 -8.78 14.59
CA ARG A 319 -2.92 -7.45 14.95
C ARG A 319 -2.11 -6.40 14.23
N VAL A 320 -2.79 -5.39 13.69
CA VAL A 320 -2.12 -4.35 12.90
C VAL A 320 -1.16 -3.56 13.80
N GLY A 321 0.12 -3.56 13.45
CA GLY A 321 1.16 -2.84 14.20
C GLY A 321 1.50 -3.43 15.57
N LEU A 322 1.03 -4.64 15.89
CA LEU A 322 1.26 -5.31 17.18
C LEU A 322 1.77 -6.75 16.98
N PRO A 323 2.45 -7.32 17.99
CA PRO A 323 2.83 -8.72 17.97
C PRO A 323 1.62 -9.65 17.82
N GLU A 324 1.85 -10.74 17.08
CA GLU A 324 0.91 -11.85 16.91
C GLU A 324 0.55 -12.49 18.25
N ILE A 325 -0.72 -12.88 18.40
CA ILE A 325 -1.21 -13.63 19.55
C ILE A 325 -1.32 -15.10 19.17
N HIS A 326 -0.74 -15.96 20.01
CA HIS A 326 -0.95 -17.40 19.95
C HIS A 326 -2.02 -17.80 20.97
N VAL A 327 -3.18 -18.25 20.49
CA VAL A 327 -4.28 -18.70 21.36
C VAL A 327 -3.83 -19.97 22.11
N PRO A 328 -3.68 -19.95 23.44
CA PRO A 328 -3.05 -21.05 24.16
C PRO A 328 -4.02 -22.18 24.52
N VAL A 329 -5.33 -21.89 24.55
CA VAL A 329 -6.39 -22.83 24.96
C VAL A 329 -7.65 -22.63 24.12
N ASP A 330 -8.44 -23.69 23.94
CA ASP A 330 -9.77 -23.60 23.31
C ASP A 330 -10.66 -22.64 24.11
N SER A 331 -11.40 -21.77 23.43
CA SER A 331 -12.24 -20.73 24.03
C SER A 331 -13.51 -20.57 23.21
N GLY A 332 -14.68 -20.46 23.86
CA GLY A 332 -15.95 -20.35 23.16
C GLY A 332 -16.98 -19.51 23.90
N VAL A 333 -17.96 -18.97 23.17
CA VAL A 333 -19.00 -18.08 23.69
C VAL A 333 -20.36 -18.35 23.03
N ASP A 334 -21.41 -18.40 23.85
CA ASP A 334 -22.79 -18.45 23.36
C ASP A 334 -23.29 -17.04 23.01
N LEU A 335 -23.87 -16.89 21.83
CA LEU A 335 -24.43 -15.66 21.31
C LEU A 335 -25.85 -15.45 21.85
N VAL A 336 -26.04 -14.39 22.64
CA VAL A 336 -27.32 -14.09 23.29
C VAL A 336 -28.15 -13.03 22.56
N ASN A 337 -27.54 -12.22 21.69
CA ASN A 337 -28.16 -11.00 21.17
C ASN A 337 -28.57 -11.02 19.68
N ILE A 338 -28.38 -12.16 18.99
CA ILE A 338 -28.65 -12.30 17.55
C ILE A 338 -30.03 -11.75 17.16
N GLY A 339 -30.06 -10.66 16.40
CA GLY A 339 -31.26 -10.05 15.80
C GLY A 339 -31.64 -8.66 16.33
N ASN A 340 -30.91 -8.10 17.31
CA ASN A 340 -31.12 -6.74 17.82
C ASN A 340 -29.80 -5.93 17.88
N GLY A 341 -29.22 -5.60 16.72
CA GLY A 341 -28.02 -4.77 16.64
C GLY A 341 -26.78 -5.51 16.11
N VAL A 342 -25.59 -5.02 16.47
CA VAL A 342 -24.30 -5.59 16.08
C VAL A 342 -23.66 -6.27 17.29
N ASP A 343 -23.37 -7.56 17.17
CA ASP A 343 -22.72 -8.38 18.20
C ASP A 343 -21.26 -8.59 17.84
N TYR A 344 -20.36 -8.00 18.61
CA TYR A 344 -18.92 -8.12 18.38
C TYR A 344 -18.37 -9.31 19.16
N ILE A 345 -17.59 -10.15 18.48
CA ILE A 345 -16.87 -11.26 19.08
C ILE A 345 -15.47 -10.78 19.43
N VAL A 346 -15.14 -10.83 20.71
CA VAL A 346 -13.93 -10.22 21.27
C VAL A 346 -13.12 -11.28 22.00
N TYR A 347 -11.83 -11.34 21.72
CA TYR A 347 -10.88 -12.19 22.41
C TYR A 347 -9.99 -11.35 23.31
N ASP A 348 -9.97 -11.65 24.61
CA ASP A 348 -9.15 -10.92 25.58
C ASP A 348 -7.82 -11.65 25.83
N GLU A 349 -6.71 -11.05 25.42
CA GLU A 349 -5.36 -11.65 25.46
C GLU A 349 -4.91 -12.13 26.85
N PRO A 350 -5.06 -11.37 27.95
CA PRO A 350 -4.58 -11.77 29.27
C PRO A 350 -5.43 -12.89 29.88
N THR A 351 -6.73 -12.92 29.57
CA THR A 351 -7.64 -13.93 30.12
C THR A 351 -7.81 -15.15 29.24
N ASN A 352 -7.48 -15.05 27.94
CA ASN A 352 -7.68 -16.07 26.90
C ASN A 352 -9.16 -16.44 26.67
N VAL A 353 -10.06 -15.50 26.96
CA VAL A 353 -11.52 -15.72 26.89
C VAL A 353 -12.10 -15.04 25.66
N LEU A 354 -12.96 -15.78 24.95
CA LEU A 354 -13.83 -15.25 23.92
C LEU A 354 -15.13 -14.73 24.55
N THR A 355 -15.55 -13.52 24.19
CA THR A 355 -16.76 -12.87 24.70
C THR A 355 -17.59 -12.26 23.56
N GLU A 356 -18.88 -12.10 23.81
CA GLU A 356 -19.80 -11.34 22.95
C GLU A 356 -20.06 -9.99 23.62
N VAL A 357 -19.88 -8.89 22.89
CA VAL A 357 -20.18 -7.53 23.36
C VAL A 357 -21.07 -6.80 22.35
N SER A 358 -21.98 -5.97 22.83
CA SER A 358 -22.92 -5.20 22.00
C SER A 358 -22.42 -3.81 21.61
N SER A 359 -21.22 -3.43 22.09
CA SER A 359 -20.56 -2.16 21.79
C SER A 359 -19.06 -2.31 21.93
N ILE A 360 -18.32 -1.65 21.04
CA ILE A 360 -16.85 -1.59 21.05
C ILE A 360 -16.29 -0.30 21.67
N ALA A 361 -17.17 0.57 22.20
CA ALA A 361 -16.79 1.89 22.71
C ALA A 361 -15.96 1.84 24.01
N GLU A 362 -15.96 0.70 24.71
CA GLU A 362 -15.30 0.51 26.00
C GLU A 362 -14.23 -0.60 25.98
N LEU A 363 -13.80 -1.04 24.78
CA LEU A 363 -12.75 -2.06 24.68
C LEU A 363 -11.41 -1.51 25.18
N THR A 364 -10.69 -2.37 25.87
CA THR A 364 -9.31 -2.14 26.29
C THR A 364 -8.32 -2.48 25.19
N SER A 365 -7.06 -2.05 25.32
CA SER A 365 -6.00 -2.34 24.35
C SER A 365 -5.66 -3.83 24.24
N THR A 366 -6.12 -4.68 25.16
CA THR A 366 -5.88 -6.14 25.16
C THR A 366 -7.06 -6.95 24.64
N GLU A 367 -8.21 -6.30 24.40
CA GLU A 367 -9.43 -6.92 23.92
C GLU A 367 -9.53 -6.79 22.40
N VAL A 368 -9.46 -7.93 21.72
CA VAL A 368 -9.27 -8.03 20.29
C VAL A 368 -10.57 -8.43 19.59
N VAL A 369 -11.11 -7.58 18.73
CA VAL A 369 -12.32 -7.89 17.96
C VAL A 369 -11.99 -8.84 16.81
N LEU A 370 -12.49 -10.07 16.87
CA LEU A 370 -12.30 -11.11 15.86
C LEU A 370 -13.42 -11.17 14.83
N ASN A 371 -14.66 -10.85 15.19
CA ASN A 371 -15.74 -10.70 14.19
C ASN A 371 -16.82 -9.77 14.73
N ALA A 372 -17.77 -9.41 13.87
CA ALA A 372 -19.04 -8.85 14.31
C ALA A 372 -20.19 -9.49 13.55
N ILE A 373 -21.34 -9.64 14.19
CA ILE A 373 -22.54 -10.25 13.64
C ILE A 373 -23.62 -9.18 13.65
N ALA A 374 -24.12 -8.79 12.48
CA ALA A 374 -25.23 -7.85 12.34
C ALA A 374 -26.29 -8.48 11.44
N ASP A 375 -27.56 -8.39 11.83
CA ASP A 375 -28.69 -8.94 11.08
C ASP A 375 -28.51 -10.43 10.69
N GLY A 376 -27.84 -11.21 11.55
CA GLY A 376 -27.57 -12.63 11.30
C GLY A 376 -26.48 -12.90 10.25
N GLN A 377 -25.65 -11.91 9.91
CA GLN A 377 -24.52 -12.03 8.99
C GLN A 377 -23.21 -11.53 9.63
N THR A 378 -22.08 -12.10 9.19
CA THR A 378 -20.76 -11.61 9.61
C THR A 378 -20.40 -10.31 8.89
N VAL A 379 -20.00 -9.31 9.67
CA VAL A 379 -19.70 -7.94 9.22
C VAL A 379 -18.25 -7.76 8.82
N PHE A 380 -17.34 -8.58 9.35
CA PHE A 380 -15.89 -8.47 9.08
C PHE A 380 -15.42 -9.57 8.11
N PRO A 381 -15.36 -9.28 6.79
CA PRO A 381 -15.11 -10.28 5.76
C PRO A 381 -13.67 -10.81 5.74
N TYR A 382 -12.71 -10.09 6.31
CA TYR A 382 -11.29 -10.45 6.29
C TYR A 382 -10.96 -11.71 7.11
N ASN A 383 -11.76 -12.05 8.12
CA ASN A 383 -11.59 -13.30 8.88
C ASN A 383 -12.34 -14.50 8.26
N ARG A 384 -13.08 -14.33 7.16
CA ARG A 384 -13.89 -15.42 6.54
C ARG A 384 -13.06 -16.62 6.04
N HIS A 385 -11.75 -16.46 5.87
CA HIS A 385 -10.86 -17.52 5.37
C HIS A 385 -10.56 -18.59 6.44
N THR A 386 -10.43 -18.18 7.69
CA THR A 386 -10.17 -19.02 8.87
C THR A 386 -11.38 -19.14 9.81
N THR A 387 -12.42 -18.30 9.57
CA THR A 387 -13.71 -18.35 10.27
C THR A 387 -14.70 -19.24 9.52
N VAL A 388 -15.05 -20.37 10.10
CA VAL A 388 -16.14 -21.22 9.60
C VAL A 388 -17.47 -20.65 10.10
N VAL A 389 -18.29 -20.07 9.22
CA VAL A 389 -19.59 -19.48 9.57
C VAL A 389 -20.75 -20.41 9.18
N PHE A 390 -21.66 -20.69 10.11
CA PHE A 390 -22.94 -21.39 9.87
C PHE A 390 -24.11 -20.43 10.06
N ASN A 391 -24.78 -19.96 9.00
CA ASN A 391 -25.98 -19.09 9.08
C ASN A 391 -27.03 -19.38 8.00
N SER A 392 -28.29 -18.98 8.17
CA SER A 392 -29.40 -19.35 7.27
C SER A 392 -29.36 -18.75 5.85
N ALA A 393 -28.57 -17.70 5.59
CA ALA A 393 -28.49 -17.02 4.29
C ALA A 393 -27.27 -17.44 3.46
N GLU A 394 -26.13 -17.70 4.09
CA GLU A 394 -24.93 -18.33 3.50
C GLU A 394 -25.03 -19.87 3.51
N MET A 395 -26.05 -20.44 4.17
CA MET A 395 -26.52 -21.83 3.98
C MET A 395 -27.13 -22.08 2.59
N LEU A 396 -27.19 -21.08 1.70
CA LEU A 396 -27.62 -21.25 0.31
C LEU A 396 -26.48 -20.87 -0.64
N ALA A 397 -25.35 -21.58 -0.53
CA ALA A 397 -24.29 -21.49 -1.53
C ALA A 397 -24.71 -22.32 -2.77
N PRO A 398 -24.93 -21.71 -3.96
CA PRO A 398 -25.35 -22.41 -5.18
C PRO A 398 -24.30 -23.41 -5.73
N THR A 399 -23.14 -23.51 -5.08
CA THR A 399 -21.91 -24.12 -5.61
C THR A 399 -21.21 -25.05 -4.63
N ASN A 400 -21.87 -25.53 -3.56
CA ASN A 400 -21.23 -26.37 -2.54
C ASN A 400 -21.00 -27.81 -3.01
N ARG A 401 -20.06 -27.93 -3.94
CA ARG A 401 -19.77 -29.14 -4.71
C ARG A 401 -18.31 -29.50 -4.47
N ALA A 402 -17.98 -30.76 -4.70
CA ALA A 402 -16.61 -31.22 -4.50
C ALA A 402 -16.24 -32.36 -5.43
N ALA A 403 -14.96 -32.38 -5.79
CA ALA A 403 -14.35 -33.47 -6.52
C ALA A 403 -13.82 -34.52 -5.54
N ASN A 404 -14.05 -35.79 -5.84
CA ASN A 404 -13.25 -36.86 -5.25
C ASN A 404 -11.91 -36.92 -5.99
N ILE A 405 -10.79 -36.71 -5.32
CA ILE A 405 -9.46 -36.74 -5.94
C ILE A 405 -8.60 -37.91 -5.44
N GLY A 406 -9.15 -38.73 -4.53
CA GLY A 406 -8.53 -39.96 -4.06
C GLY A 406 -8.92 -41.17 -4.93
N ASP A 407 -8.94 -42.35 -4.30
CA ASP A 407 -9.38 -43.59 -4.94
C ASP A 407 -10.82 -43.46 -5.48
N ALA A 408 -11.13 -44.19 -6.55
CA ALA A 408 -12.39 -44.04 -7.27
C ALA A 408 -13.60 -44.43 -6.42
N ILE A 409 -14.60 -43.55 -6.37
CA ILE A 409 -15.95 -43.90 -5.90
C ILE A 409 -16.71 -44.54 -7.05
N TYR A 410 -17.27 -45.72 -6.83
CA TYR A 410 -17.98 -46.46 -7.87
C TYR A 410 -19.49 -46.41 -7.66
N VAL A 411 -20.21 -45.90 -8.65
CA VAL A 411 -21.67 -46.05 -8.74
C VAL A 411 -21.96 -47.34 -9.51
N ASP A 412 -22.36 -48.38 -8.79
CA ASP A 412 -22.68 -49.72 -9.33
C ASP A 412 -24.17 -49.79 -9.67
N TRP A 413 -24.47 -49.59 -10.95
CA TRP A 413 -25.86 -49.48 -11.42
C TRP A 413 -26.65 -50.78 -11.28
N ASP A 414 -25.99 -51.92 -11.44
CA ASP A 414 -26.60 -53.24 -11.40
C ASP A 414 -26.84 -53.70 -9.97
N GLN A 415 -25.87 -53.46 -9.09
CA GLN A 415 -25.98 -53.79 -7.66
C GLN A 415 -26.77 -52.75 -6.86
N GLN A 416 -27.13 -51.61 -7.48
CA GLN A 416 -27.87 -50.52 -6.85
C GLN A 416 -27.13 -49.94 -5.64
N ALA A 417 -25.80 -49.90 -5.73
CA ALA A 417 -24.92 -49.51 -4.63
C ALA A 417 -23.85 -48.50 -5.07
N ILE A 418 -23.46 -47.62 -4.16
CA ILE A 418 -22.28 -46.75 -4.31
C ILE A 418 -21.19 -47.26 -3.37
N SER A 419 -20.05 -47.68 -3.93
CA SER A 419 -18.89 -48.14 -3.18
C SER A 419 -17.89 -47.01 -3.01
N ILE A 420 -17.53 -46.70 -1.77
CA ILE A 420 -16.66 -45.59 -1.38
C ILE A 420 -15.43 -46.17 -0.68
N PRO A 421 -14.22 -45.94 -1.19
CA PRO A 421 -12.98 -46.45 -0.60
C PRO A 421 -12.80 -46.00 0.85
N LYS A 422 -12.21 -46.88 1.67
CA LYS A 422 -11.90 -46.60 3.08
C LYS A 422 -11.01 -45.37 3.30
N SER A 423 -10.26 -44.97 2.28
CA SER A 423 -9.52 -43.71 2.25
C SER A 423 -9.96 -42.95 1.01
N THR A 424 -10.67 -41.86 1.21
CA THR A 424 -11.19 -41.01 0.14
C THR A 424 -10.69 -39.59 0.40
N ILE A 425 -10.21 -38.91 -0.64
CA ILE A 425 -9.77 -37.52 -0.55
C ILE A 425 -10.75 -36.69 -1.36
N ILE A 426 -11.35 -35.68 -0.74
CA ILE A 426 -12.34 -34.81 -1.36
C ILE A 426 -11.76 -33.40 -1.41
N GLU A 427 -11.80 -32.78 -2.58
CA GLU A 427 -11.44 -31.38 -2.79
C GLU A 427 -12.72 -30.60 -3.10
N SER A 428 -13.10 -29.67 -2.23
CA SER A 428 -14.24 -28.79 -2.49
C SER A 428 -13.90 -27.72 -3.53
N THR A 429 -14.91 -27.10 -4.13
CA THR A 429 -14.74 -26.04 -5.14
C THR A 429 -14.03 -24.77 -4.62
N ASP A 430 -13.86 -24.64 -3.30
CA ASP A 430 -13.01 -23.64 -2.62
C ASP A 430 -11.60 -24.17 -2.29
N ASN A 431 -11.16 -25.26 -2.94
CA ASN A 431 -9.83 -25.89 -2.84
C ASN A 431 -9.47 -26.39 -1.42
N ARG A 432 -10.46 -26.76 -0.59
CA ARG A 432 -10.20 -27.41 0.70
C ARG A 432 -10.17 -28.92 0.56
N PHE A 433 -9.20 -29.56 1.22
CA PHE A 433 -9.02 -31.00 1.20
C PHE A 433 -9.60 -31.66 2.44
N TYR A 434 -10.47 -32.66 2.23
CA TYR A 434 -11.02 -33.50 3.28
C TYR A 434 -10.52 -34.93 3.08
N THR A 435 -9.74 -35.43 4.03
CA THR A 435 -9.36 -36.83 4.07
C THR A 435 -10.38 -37.62 4.88
N VAL A 436 -11.13 -38.48 4.20
CA VAL A 436 -12.08 -39.40 4.83
C VAL A 436 -11.38 -40.72 5.06
N THR A 437 -11.30 -41.13 6.32
CA THR A 437 -10.74 -42.44 6.70
C THR A 437 -11.77 -43.24 7.48
N SER A 438 -12.16 -44.39 6.94
CA SER A 438 -12.99 -45.39 7.62
C SER A 438 -12.20 -46.68 7.81
N LYS A 439 -12.71 -47.56 8.69
CA LYS A 439 -12.08 -48.86 8.97
C LYS A 439 -12.11 -49.79 7.74
N ASP A 440 -13.23 -49.76 7.02
CA ASP A 440 -13.54 -50.59 5.85
C ASP A 440 -14.18 -49.70 4.76
N ASP A 441 -14.23 -50.18 3.52
CA ASP A 441 -14.93 -49.48 2.42
C ASP A 441 -16.42 -49.32 2.76
N LEU A 442 -16.97 -48.14 2.47
CA LEU A 442 -18.37 -47.83 2.72
C LEU A 442 -19.22 -48.19 1.50
N THR A 443 -20.43 -48.68 1.73
CA THR A 443 -21.41 -48.95 0.67
C THR A 443 -22.74 -48.26 0.99
N LEU A 444 -23.25 -47.47 0.04
CA LEU A 444 -24.56 -46.82 0.13
C LEU A 444 -25.55 -47.49 -0.84
N ASP A 445 -26.73 -47.87 -0.36
CA ASP A 445 -27.79 -48.46 -1.19
C ASP A 445 -28.69 -47.37 -1.79
N PHE A 446 -28.88 -47.39 -3.11
CA PHE A 446 -29.78 -46.48 -3.82
C PHE A 446 -31.00 -47.16 -4.46
N SER A 447 -31.26 -48.43 -4.15
CA SER A 447 -32.39 -49.22 -4.67
C SER A 447 -33.75 -48.50 -4.59
N GLY A 448 -34.00 -47.79 -3.48
CA GLY A 448 -35.21 -47.01 -3.26
C GLY A 448 -35.38 -45.85 -4.25
N TYR A 449 -34.31 -45.13 -4.56
CA TYR A 449 -34.32 -44.01 -5.52
C TYR A 449 -34.52 -44.53 -6.95
N LYS A 450 -33.84 -45.63 -7.31
CA LYS A 450 -34.00 -46.29 -8.60
C LYS A 450 -35.43 -46.78 -8.83
N THR A 451 -36.06 -47.39 -7.81
CA THR A 451 -37.44 -47.88 -7.89
C THR A 451 -38.45 -46.74 -8.07
N LYS A 452 -38.21 -45.60 -7.41
CA LYS A 452 -39.03 -44.39 -7.57
C LYS A 452 -38.82 -43.69 -8.92
N GLY A 453 -37.71 -43.96 -9.61
CA GLY A 453 -37.36 -43.30 -10.87
C GLY A 453 -37.00 -41.82 -10.69
N VAL A 454 -36.43 -41.46 -9.54
CA VAL A 454 -36.06 -40.09 -9.17
C VAL A 454 -34.55 -39.90 -9.23
N ASP A 455 -34.15 -38.66 -9.50
CA ASP A 455 -32.75 -38.27 -9.46
C ASP A 455 -32.32 -38.11 -7.98
N PHE A 456 -31.07 -38.43 -7.66
CA PHE A 456 -30.53 -38.35 -6.31
C PHE A 456 -29.07 -37.89 -6.28
N MET A 457 -28.65 -37.29 -5.17
CA MET A 457 -27.29 -36.82 -4.94
C MET A 457 -26.51 -37.76 -4.05
N LEU A 458 -25.20 -37.87 -4.32
CA LEU A 458 -24.21 -38.32 -3.36
C LEU A 458 -23.64 -37.11 -2.64
N ILE A 459 -23.73 -37.11 -1.31
CA ILE A 459 -23.33 -35.99 -0.45
C ILE A 459 -22.29 -36.47 0.57
N TYR A 460 -21.26 -35.68 0.79
CA TYR A 460 -20.37 -35.82 1.94
C TYR A 460 -20.60 -34.67 2.94
N ASP A 461 -20.94 -35.01 4.17
CA ASP A 461 -21.06 -34.06 5.27
C ASP A 461 -19.71 -33.90 5.96
N THR A 462 -19.10 -32.72 5.83
CA THR A 462 -17.77 -32.39 6.36
C THR A 462 -17.74 -32.32 7.88
N LEU A 463 -18.87 -31.97 8.53
CA LEU A 463 -19.00 -31.93 9.99
C LEU A 463 -19.23 -33.34 10.55
N GLY A 464 -20.23 -34.03 10.02
CA GLY A 464 -20.56 -35.40 10.42
C GLY A 464 -19.51 -36.43 9.98
N LYS A 465 -18.64 -36.10 9.02
CA LYS A 465 -17.70 -37.00 8.35
C LYS A 465 -18.37 -38.26 7.79
N THR A 466 -19.56 -38.09 7.22
CA THR A 466 -20.38 -39.20 6.72
C THR A 466 -20.85 -38.94 5.30
N PHE A 467 -21.06 -40.02 4.55
CA PHE A 467 -21.69 -39.95 3.23
C PHE A 467 -23.17 -40.29 3.33
N SER A 468 -23.99 -39.64 2.50
CA SER A 468 -25.43 -39.91 2.43
C SER A 468 -25.97 -39.72 1.01
N LEU A 469 -27.18 -40.23 0.78
CA LEU A 469 -27.94 -40.06 -0.46
C LEU A 469 -29.18 -39.23 -0.20
N GLN A 470 -29.51 -38.33 -1.13
CA GLN A 470 -30.68 -37.46 -1.00
C GLN A 470 -31.44 -37.34 -2.32
N GLU A 471 -32.76 -37.44 -2.26
CA GLU A 471 -33.68 -37.34 -3.41
C GLU A 471 -33.76 -35.88 -3.89
N ILE A 472 -33.82 -35.69 -5.21
CA ILE A 472 -34.00 -34.37 -5.82
C ILE A 472 -35.48 -34.18 -6.13
N ALA A 473 -36.12 -33.23 -5.42
CA ALA A 473 -37.56 -33.02 -5.47
C ALA A 473 -38.04 -32.23 -6.71
N ASP A 474 -37.17 -31.45 -7.37
CA ASP A 474 -37.52 -30.61 -8.53
C ASP A 474 -36.41 -30.69 -9.60
N GLN A 475 -36.76 -30.96 -10.86
CA GLN A 475 -35.80 -31.35 -11.93
C GLN A 475 -35.07 -30.17 -12.60
N ASP A 476 -35.14 -28.95 -12.04
CA ASP A 476 -34.55 -27.73 -12.60
C ASP A 476 -33.19 -27.39 -11.94
N TYR A 477 -32.14 -28.08 -12.39
CA TYR A 477 -30.77 -28.08 -11.85
C TYR A 477 -30.05 -26.74 -11.87
N THR A 478 -30.53 -25.77 -12.65
CA THR A 478 -29.86 -24.48 -12.87
C THR A 478 -30.39 -23.38 -11.96
N THR A 479 -31.52 -23.57 -11.26
CA THR A 479 -32.24 -22.42 -10.68
C THR A 479 -32.98 -22.66 -9.35
N THR A 480 -33.10 -23.88 -8.82
CA THR A 480 -33.87 -24.11 -7.57
C THR A 480 -32.99 -24.32 -6.33
N ASN A 481 -32.85 -23.24 -5.55
CA ASN A 481 -32.23 -23.14 -4.22
C ASN A 481 -32.94 -23.99 -3.14
N GLN A 482 -32.84 -25.32 -3.17
CA GLN A 482 -33.52 -26.18 -2.17
C GLN A 482 -32.56 -26.91 -1.22
N GLY A 483 -32.21 -26.26 -0.10
CA GLY A 483 -32.16 -26.90 1.22
C GLY A 483 -30.91 -27.69 1.68
N PHE A 484 -29.71 -27.42 1.16
CA PHE A 484 -28.47 -28.07 1.64
C PHE A 484 -27.71 -27.24 2.67
N TYR A 485 -27.01 -27.92 3.60
CA TYR A 485 -26.12 -27.26 4.57
C TYR A 485 -24.76 -26.93 3.91
N SER A 486 -24.06 -25.88 4.37
CA SER A 486 -22.68 -25.57 3.91
C SER A 486 -21.66 -26.66 4.26
N SER A 487 -21.96 -27.55 5.22
CA SER A 487 -21.15 -28.72 5.50
C SER A 487 -21.35 -29.85 4.48
N GLN A 488 -22.41 -29.80 3.67
CA GLN A 488 -22.76 -30.84 2.73
C GLN A 488 -22.18 -30.53 1.35
N LEU A 489 -21.20 -31.32 0.95
CA LEU A 489 -20.56 -31.28 -0.36
C LEU A 489 -21.25 -32.24 -1.31
N VAL A 490 -21.82 -31.72 -2.40
CA VAL A 490 -22.40 -32.54 -3.47
C VAL A 490 -21.27 -33.08 -4.34
N LEU A 491 -21.10 -34.41 -4.33
CA LEU A 491 -20.05 -35.10 -5.07
C LEU A 491 -20.52 -35.53 -6.46
N ALA A 492 -21.77 -36.00 -6.56
CA ALA A 492 -22.37 -36.45 -7.81
C ALA A 492 -23.90 -36.35 -7.78
N ILE A 493 -24.51 -36.22 -8.95
CA ILE A 493 -25.95 -36.44 -9.18
C ILE A 493 -26.11 -37.63 -10.10
N VAL A 494 -27.04 -38.50 -9.73
CA VAL A 494 -27.33 -39.76 -10.39
C VAL A 494 -28.81 -39.79 -10.79
N ASN A 495 -29.10 -40.13 -12.05
CA ASN A 495 -30.46 -40.26 -12.59
C ASN A 495 -30.65 -41.64 -13.24
N ALA A 496 -31.86 -41.92 -13.74
CA ALA A 496 -32.18 -43.19 -14.41
C ALA A 496 -31.27 -43.58 -15.61
N ALA A 497 -30.51 -42.64 -16.18
CA ALA A 497 -29.57 -42.84 -17.28
C ALA A 497 -28.11 -42.96 -16.82
N GLY A 498 -27.80 -42.76 -15.53
CA GLY A 498 -26.45 -42.82 -14.98
C GLY A 498 -26.03 -41.54 -14.25
N LEU A 499 -24.76 -41.14 -14.40
CA LEU A 499 -24.17 -39.98 -13.74
C LEU A 499 -24.60 -38.77 -14.54
N LYS A 500 -25.45 -37.97 -13.94
CA LYS A 500 -25.99 -36.74 -14.52
C LYS A 500 -25.06 -35.55 -14.27
N PHE A 501 -24.37 -35.56 -13.13
CA PHE A 501 -23.45 -34.52 -12.74
C PHE A 501 -22.32 -35.11 -11.89
N ILE A 502 -21.11 -34.66 -12.14
CA ILE A 502 -19.95 -34.80 -11.25
C ILE A 502 -19.15 -33.50 -11.36
N GLU A 503 -18.46 -33.13 -10.28
CA GLU A 503 -17.51 -32.03 -10.39
C GLU A 503 -16.31 -32.38 -11.27
N HIS A 504 -15.76 -31.34 -11.87
CA HIS A 504 -14.63 -31.41 -12.77
C HIS A 504 -13.40 -32.01 -12.07
N GLY A 505 -12.78 -33.05 -12.66
CA GLY A 505 -11.64 -33.75 -12.03
C GLY A 505 -12.03 -34.81 -10.99
N SER A 506 -13.32 -34.99 -10.70
CA SER A 506 -13.80 -35.97 -9.73
C SER A 506 -13.63 -37.42 -10.21
N ASN A 507 -12.98 -38.25 -9.40
CA ASN A 507 -12.79 -39.69 -9.57
C ASN A 507 -14.04 -40.45 -9.10
N ILE A 508 -15.19 -40.12 -9.69
CA ILE A 508 -16.46 -40.82 -9.47
C ILE A 508 -16.86 -41.45 -10.80
N VAL A 509 -17.03 -42.77 -10.78
CA VAL A 509 -17.16 -43.56 -12.00
C VAL A 509 -18.40 -44.43 -11.92
N ILE A 510 -19.19 -44.46 -13.00
CA ILE A 510 -20.18 -45.51 -13.18
C ILE A 510 -19.49 -46.77 -13.63
N LYS A 511 -19.74 -47.87 -12.93
CA LYS A 511 -19.42 -49.17 -13.51
C LYS A 511 -20.39 -49.39 -14.69
N PRO A 512 -19.90 -49.55 -15.92
CA PRO A 512 -20.78 -49.86 -17.05
C PRO A 512 -21.56 -51.14 -16.75
N PHE A 513 -22.80 -51.16 -17.23
CA PHE A 513 -23.72 -52.28 -17.13
C PHE A 513 -22.98 -53.59 -17.47
N GLY A 514 -22.84 -54.46 -16.47
CA GLY A 514 -22.24 -55.77 -16.65
C GLY A 514 -20.73 -55.81 -16.78
N GLU A 515 -19.96 -55.07 -15.98
CA GLU A 515 -18.52 -55.35 -15.85
C GLU A 515 -18.05 -55.36 -14.39
N SER A 516 -17.99 -56.56 -13.82
CA SER A 516 -17.30 -56.83 -12.57
C SER A 516 -15.78 -56.89 -12.80
N LYS A 517 -15.04 -55.87 -12.32
CA LYS A 517 -13.55 -55.75 -12.13
C LYS A 517 -12.72 -55.56 -13.43
N GLN A 518 -11.72 -54.67 -13.60
CA GLN A 518 -11.05 -53.57 -12.84
C GLN A 518 -9.96 -52.93 -13.76
N GLY A 519 -9.69 -51.61 -13.68
CA GLY A 519 -8.38 -50.98 -13.97
C GLY A 519 -8.39 -49.68 -14.81
N ASN A 520 -7.60 -48.66 -14.41
CA ASN A 520 -7.29 -47.50 -15.25
C ASN A 520 -6.33 -47.92 -16.39
N ALA A 521 -6.22 -47.13 -17.46
CA ALA A 521 -5.16 -47.37 -18.43
C ALA A 521 -3.78 -47.30 -17.74
N THR A 522 -2.82 -48.12 -18.17
CA THR A 522 -1.46 -48.16 -17.61
C THR A 522 -0.48 -48.03 -18.77
N ILE A 523 0.54 -47.18 -18.65
CA ILE A 523 1.67 -47.20 -19.56
C ILE A 523 2.55 -48.37 -19.12
N LEU A 524 2.98 -49.21 -20.06
CA LEU A 524 3.81 -50.38 -19.72
C LEU A 524 5.25 -50.16 -20.16
N GLN A 525 5.45 -49.27 -21.13
CA GLN A 525 6.73 -48.90 -21.68
C GLN A 525 6.59 -47.58 -22.47
N GLY A 526 7.70 -46.85 -22.61
CA GLY A 526 7.80 -45.61 -23.37
C GLY A 526 7.32 -44.38 -22.61
N THR A 527 7.27 -43.23 -23.27
CA THR A 527 6.93 -41.94 -22.64
C THR A 527 5.82 -41.25 -23.40
N LEU A 528 4.89 -40.65 -22.66
CA LEU A 528 3.88 -39.74 -23.19
C LEU A 528 4.26 -38.31 -22.79
N THR A 529 4.45 -37.42 -23.76
CA THR A 529 4.84 -36.02 -23.53
C THR A 529 3.73 -35.08 -23.94
N ILE A 530 3.29 -34.21 -23.03
CA ILE A 530 2.30 -33.16 -23.26
C ILE A 530 3.02 -31.82 -23.27
N ASP A 531 2.89 -31.07 -24.36
CA ASP A 531 3.35 -29.69 -24.49
C ASP A 531 2.12 -28.80 -24.57
N SER A 532 1.82 -28.12 -23.46
CA SER A 532 0.62 -27.31 -23.31
C SER A 532 0.69 -26.02 -24.12
N ALA A 533 1.89 -25.46 -24.30
CA ALA A 533 2.13 -24.25 -25.06
C ALA A 533 1.89 -24.47 -26.56
N ASN A 534 2.37 -25.59 -27.09
CA ASN A 534 2.23 -25.96 -28.51
C ASN A 534 1.00 -26.85 -28.77
N LYS A 535 0.25 -27.21 -27.73
CA LYS A 535 -0.95 -28.07 -27.75
C LYS A 535 -0.71 -29.42 -28.43
N THR A 536 0.39 -30.08 -28.07
CA THR A 536 0.76 -31.38 -28.64
C THR A 536 0.85 -32.48 -27.59
N ILE A 537 0.48 -33.70 -28.00
CA ILE A 537 0.72 -34.94 -27.25
C ILE A 537 1.58 -35.84 -28.12
N ASN A 538 2.76 -36.18 -27.61
CA ASN A 538 3.75 -36.97 -28.31
C ASN A 538 3.97 -38.31 -27.60
N PHE A 539 4.07 -39.37 -28.38
CA PHE A 539 4.35 -40.73 -27.89
C PHE A 539 5.77 -41.12 -28.30
N SER A 540 6.52 -41.77 -27.42
CA SER A 540 7.80 -42.37 -27.78
C SER A 540 7.60 -43.56 -28.75
N ASP A 541 8.63 -43.90 -29.52
CA ASP A 541 8.57 -44.99 -30.50
C ASP A 541 8.36 -46.39 -29.86
N ASP A 542 8.63 -46.51 -28.56
CA ASP A 542 8.44 -47.72 -27.77
C ASP A 542 7.23 -47.65 -26.82
N PHE A 543 6.30 -46.71 -27.04
CA PHE A 543 5.13 -46.54 -26.19
C PHE A 543 4.18 -47.74 -26.26
N ILE A 544 3.87 -48.32 -25.10
CA ILE A 544 2.95 -49.45 -24.96
C ILE A 544 1.87 -49.08 -23.95
N LEU A 545 0.63 -49.00 -24.42
CA LEU A 545 -0.54 -48.82 -23.57
C LEU A 545 -1.14 -50.18 -23.19
N GLY A 546 -1.24 -50.44 -21.90
CA GLY A 546 -2.00 -51.54 -21.32
C GLY A 546 -3.42 -51.12 -21.00
N ILE A 547 -4.40 -51.85 -21.53
CA ILE A 547 -5.83 -51.68 -21.17
C ILE A 547 -6.25 -52.92 -20.35
N PRO A 548 -6.35 -52.81 -19.01
CA PRO A 548 -6.39 -53.96 -18.10
C PRO A 548 -7.50 -54.96 -18.40
N GLN A 549 -8.66 -54.49 -18.84
CA GLN A 549 -9.84 -55.32 -19.01
C GLN A 549 -9.92 -56.03 -20.37
N ALA A 550 -9.11 -55.62 -21.36
CA ALA A 550 -9.11 -56.24 -22.68
C ALA A 550 -8.03 -57.32 -22.84
N GLY A 551 -7.03 -57.39 -21.93
CA GLY A 551 -5.80 -58.16 -22.15
C GLY A 551 -5.09 -57.75 -23.44
N ARG A 552 -5.38 -56.54 -23.95
CA ARG A 552 -4.87 -56.00 -25.19
C ARG A 552 -3.75 -55.03 -24.84
N PHE A 553 -2.61 -55.28 -25.47
CA PHE A 553 -1.49 -54.36 -25.50
C PHE A 553 -1.54 -53.66 -26.84
N GLN A 554 -1.49 -52.34 -26.82
CA GLN A 554 -1.36 -51.55 -28.04
C GLN A 554 0.01 -50.89 -28.03
N SER A 555 0.87 -51.37 -28.93
CA SER A 555 2.09 -50.62 -29.28
C SER A 555 1.68 -49.46 -30.16
N ILE A 556 2.16 -48.28 -29.78
CA ILE A 556 1.91 -46.99 -30.41
C ILE A 556 3.29 -46.37 -30.62
N ASP A 557 3.44 -45.59 -31.68
CA ASP A 557 4.70 -44.91 -32.00
C ASP A 557 4.46 -43.42 -32.22
N SER A 558 5.54 -42.69 -32.48
CA SER A 558 5.50 -41.24 -32.76
C SER A 558 4.62 -40.83 -33.94
N LYS A 559 4.14 -41.77 -34.77
CA LYS A 559 3.18 -41.45 -35.85
C LYS A 559 1.77 -41.19 -35.33
N SER A 560 1.50 -41.54 -34.09
CA SER A 560 0.21 -41.30 -33.42
C SER A 560 0.19 -40.00 -32.63
N ASN A 561 1.23 -39.16 -32.74
CA ASN A 561 1.26 -37.85 -32.11
C ASN A 561 0.05 -37.00 -32.54
N LEU A 562 -0.48 -36.23 -31.60
CA LEU A 562 -1.71 -35.48 -31.78
C LEU A 562 -1.45 -34.00 -31.53
N THR A 563 -2.18 -33.17 -32.25
CA THR A 563 -2.43 -31.77 -31.90
C THR A 563 -3.84 -31.67 -31.36
N TYR A 564 -4.04 -30.92 -30.28
CA TYR A 564 -5.37 -30.66 -29.73
C TYR A 564 -5.71 -29.17 -29.76
N GLU A 565 -7.01 -28.87 -29.75
CA GLU A 565 -7.51 -27.49 -29.64
C GLU A 565 -8.23 -27.31 -28.30
N ASP A 566 -7.87 -26.28 -27.55
CA ASP A 566 -8.67 -25.84 -26.41
C ASP A 566 -9.93 -25.18 -26.94
N LYS A 567 -11.07 -25.87 -26.83
CA LYS A 567 -12.35 -25.34 -27.34
C LYS A 567 -12.94 -24.19 -26.52
N ALA A 568 -12.35 -23.80 -25.39
CA ALA A 568 -12.79 -22.63 -24.63
C ALA A 568 -11.62 -21.83 -24.02
N THR A 569 -11.67 -20.52 -24.21
CA THR A 569 -10.97 -19.55 -23.36
C THR A 569 -11.63 -19.56 -21.98
N GLY A 570 -11.06 -20.32 -21.05
CA GLY A 570 -11.53 -20.44 -19.66
C GLY A 570 -11.92 -21.87 -19.28
N SER A 571 -11.12 -22.47 -18.38
CA SER A 571 -11.53 -23.53 -17.44
C SER A 571 -11.82 -24.96 -17.93
N SER A 572 -11.60 -25.36 -19.20
CA SER A 572 -11.89 -26.75 -19.62
C SER A 572 -10.74 -27.73 -19.29
N ILE A 573 -11.05 -28.83 -18.59
CA ILE A 573 -10.21 -30.05 -18.57
C ILE A 573 -10.38 -30.72 -19.93
N ASN A 574 -9.27 -31.09 -20.53
CA ASN A 574 -9.25 -31.94 -21.70
C ASN A 574 -8.85 -33.36 -21.26
N ALA A 575 -9.58 -34.37 -21.71
CA ALA A 575 -9.23 -35.75 -21.49
C ALA A 575 -8.74 -36.38 -22.80
N LEU A 576 -7.66 -37.16 -22.70
CA LEU A 576 -7.19 -38.00 -23.79
C LEU A 576 -7.99 -39.29 -23.79
N PHE A 577 -8.73 -39.51 -24.87
CA PHE A 577 -9.49 -40.73 -25.09
C PHE A 577 -8.85 -41.58 -26.18
N TYR A 578 -9.02 -42.89 -26.05
CA TYR A 578 -8.68 -43.88 -27.06
C TYR A 578 -9.93 -44.62 -27.50
N HIS A 579 -10.33 -44.38 -28.74
CA HIS A 579 -11.42 -45.09 -29.39
C HIS A 579 -10.92 -46.45 -29.88
N LEU A 580 -11.51 -47.53 -29.38
CA LEU A 580 -11.08 -48.89 -29.72
C LEU A 580 -12.25 -49.77 -30.14
N THR A 581 -12.38 -49.99 -31.45
CA THR A 581 -13.28 -51.01 -32.01
C THR A 581 -12.49 -52.07 -32.80
N LEU A 582 -13.20 -53.03 -33.40
CA LEU A 582 -12.57 -54.01 -34.29
C LEU A 582 -12.01 -53.38 -35.58
N THR A 583 -12.53 -52.21 -35.98
CA THR A 583 -12.26 -51.58 -37.28
C THR A 583 -11.61 -50.20 -37.16
N GLU A 584 -11.82 -49.50 -36.05
CA GLU A 584 -11.30 -48.14 -35.82
C GLU A 584 -10.41 -48.11 -34.57
N ARG A 585 -9.29 -47.40 -34.70
CA ARG A 585 -8.31 -47.17 -33.63
C ARG A 585 -7.78 -45.76 -33.76
N SER A 586 -8.15 -44.89 -32.84
CA SER A 586 -7.73 -43.49 -32.88
C SER A 586 -7.66 -42.92 -31.47
N PHE A 587 -6.80 -41.92 -31.32
CA PHE A 587 -6.76 -41.07 -30.15
C PHE A 587 -7.39 -39.74 -30.49
N TYR A 588 -8.03 -39.14 -29.51
CA TYR A 588 -8.50 -37.77 -29.61
C TYR A 588 -8.57 -37.13 -28.22
N VAL A 589 -8.66 -35.82 -28.21
CA VAL A 589 -8.74 -35.01 -27.00
C VAL A 589 -10.09 -34.31 -26.98
N ASP A 590 -10.86 -34.50 -25.92
CA ASP A 590 -12.12 -33.77 -25.69
C ASP A 590 -12.48 -33.76 -24.19
N VAL A 591 -13.51 -33.02 -23.80
CA VAL A 591 -14.02 -32.94 -22.42
C VAL A 591 -14.87 -34.18 -22.08
N TYR A 592 -15.51 -34.79 -23.07
CA TYR A 592 -16.39 -35.95 -22.92
C TYR A 592 -16.05 -37.04 -23.95
N PRO A 593 -16.29 -38.34 -23.64
CA PRO A 593 -16.23 -39.39 -24.65
C PRO A 593 -17.31 -39.15 -25.72
N HIS A 594 -17.03 -39.50 -26.97
CA HIS A 594 -17.97 -39.32 -28.09
C HIS A 594 -18.84 -40.56 -28.30
N ASP A 595 -18.30 -41.72 -27.95
CA ASP A 595 -18.84 -43.04 -28.17
C ASP A 595 -18.67 -43.93 -26.93
N ARG A 596 -19.49 -44.98 -26.87
CA ARG A 596 -19.47 -45.96 -25.77
C ARG A 596 -18.19 -46.80 -25.70
N ASP A 597 -17.43 -46.86 -26.79
CA ASP A 597 -16.23 -47.68 -26.95
C ASP A 597 -14.95 -46.87 -26.67
N ASP A 598 -15.09 -45.65 -26.15
CA ASP A 598 -13.98 -44.75 -25.82
C ASP A 598 -13.42 -45.06 -24.42
N PHE A 599 -12.10 -45.22 -24.38
CA PHE A 599 -11.35 -45.44 -23.15
C PHE A 599 -10.63 -44.16 -22.76
N ARG A 600 -10.95 -43.60 -21.59
CA ARG A 600 -10.18 -42.48 -21.04
C ARG A 600 -8.79 -43.00 -20.63
N ILE A 601 -7.75 -42.39 -21.17
CA ILE A 601 -6.36 -42.70 -20.81
C ILE A 601 -5.93 -41.83 -19.64
N LEU A 602 -6.05 -40.53 -19.80
CA LEU A 602 -5.69 -39.55 -18.80
C LEU A 602 -6.51 -38.28 -18.98
N THR A 603 -6.48 -37.47 -17.95
CA THR A 603 -7.11 -36.17 -17.86
C THR A 603 -6.00 -35.13 -17.72
N PHE A 604 -6.01 -34.04 -18.48
CA PHE A 604 -5.03 -32.97 -18.34
C PHE A 604 -5.66 -31.59 -18.18
N TRP A 605 -4.94 -30.69 -17.50
CA TRP A 605 -5.34 -30.05 -16.23
C TRP A 605 -4.39 -28.94 -15.81
N ASN A 606 -4.42 -27.75 -16.41
CA ASN A 606 -3.53 -26.63 -16.01
C ASN A 606 -2.04 -27.05 -15.93
N GLY A 607 -1.55 -27.65 -17.02
CA GLY A 607 -0.17 -28.16 -17.09
C GLY A 607 0.09 -29.43 -16.29
N LYS A 608 -0.94 -30.19 -15.88
CA LYS A 608 -0.83 -31.48 -15.17
C LYS A 608 -1.62 -32.58 -15.84
N ALA A 609 -1.24 -33.85 -15.59
CA ALA A 609 -1.97 -35.04 -16.01
C ALA A 609 -2.45 -35.89 -14.81
N PHE A 610 -3.60 -36.55 -14.96
CA PHE A 610 -4.31 -37.31 -13.92
C PHE A 610 -4.99 -38.56 -14.47
N GLY A 611 -5.39 -39.49 -13.59
CA GLY A 611 -6.31 -40.58 -13.92
C GLY A 611 -5.71 -41.79 -14.64
N ILE A 612 -4.38 -41.85 -14.73
CA ILE A 612 -3.61 -42.98 -15.26
C ILE A 612 -2.77 -43.59 -14.12
N ASP A 613 -2.63 -44.92 -14.09
CA ASP A 613 -1.95 -45.60 -12.97
C ASP A 613 -0.42 -45.43 -12.99
N ASP A 614 0.15 -45.04 -14.14
CA ASP A 614 1.58 -45.02 -14.42
C ASP A 614 2.04 -43.61 -14.82
N LEU A 615 1.87 -42.65 -13.90
CA LEU A 615 2.15 -41.24 -14.14
C LEU A 615 3.64 -40.96 -14.39
N ASP A 616 4.54 -41.80 -13.92
CA ASP A 616 5.99 -41.71 -14.10
C ASP A 616 6.45 -41.74 -15.56
N HIS A 617 5.65 -42.35 -16.42
CA HIS A 617 5.86 -42.36 -17.86
C HIS A 617 5.24 -41.14 -18.59
N VAL A 618 4.62 -40.21 -17.84
CA VAL A 618 4.00 -38.99 -18.38
C VAL A 618 4.86 -37.76 -18.06
N VAL A 619 5.19 -36.99 -19.08
CA VAL A 619 5.92 -35.71 -18.99
C VAL A 619 5.00 -34.58 -19.45
N VAL A 620 4.77 -33.57 -18.62
CA VAL A 620 3.98 -32.38 -18.97
C VAL A 620 4.87 -31.15 -18.88
N ASP A 621 4.97 -30.38 -19.96
CA ASP A 621 5.79 -29.16 -20.06
C ASP A 621 7.25 -29.37 -19.60
N GLY A 622 7.82 -30.53 -19.92
CA GLY A 622 9.18 -30.93 -19.55
C GLY A 622 9.32 -31.50 -18.13
N VAL A 623 8.23 -31.66 -17.39
CA VAL A 623 8.21 -32.17 -16.01
C VAL A 623 7.61 -33.57 -15.95
N GLY A 624 8.37 -34.55 -15.45
CA GLY A 624 7.93 -35.96 -15.34
C GLY A 624 6.87 -36.22 -14.25
N ASN A 625 6.44 -37.49 -14.11
CA ASN A 625 5.42 -37.94 -13.16
C ASN A 625 4.05 -37.24 -13.32
N GLY A 626 3.61 -37.00 -14.55
CA GLY A 626 2.37 -36.26 -14.85
C GLY A 626 2.43 -34.77 -14.49
N GLY A 627 3.65 -34.23 -14.46
CA GLY A 627 4.12 -33.08 -13.73
C GLY A 627 3.12 -32.02 -13.22
N ARG A 628 3.06 -31.88 -11.89
CA ARG A 628 3.78 -30.81 -11.18
C ARG A 628 4.85 -31.46 -10.30
N GLY A 629 6.07 -31.50 -10.79
CA GLY A 629 7.26 -31.40 -9.94
C GLY A 629 7.63 -29.93 -9.84
N THR A 630 8.01 -29.47 -8.66
CA THR A 630 8.95 -28.36 -8.58
C THR A 630 10.10 -28.73 -9.51
N THR A 631 10.26 -28.02 -10.63
CA THR A 631 11.63 -27.80 -11.06
C THR A 631 12.27 -27.12 -9.87
N ASP A 632 12.93 -27.94 -9.05
CA ASP A 632 14.03 -27.54 -8.20
C ASP A 632 15.12 -27.11 -9.18
N SER A 633 14.83 -25.98 -9.84
CA SER A 633 15.72 -25.33 -10.75
C SER A 633 16.86 -24.86 -9.87
N SER A 634 18.06 -25.11 -10.36
CA SER A 634 19.33 -25.21 -9.65
C SER A 634 19.81 -23.95 -8.91
N THR A 635 18.92 -23.00 -8.63
CA THR A 635 19.15 -21.77 -7.88
C THR A 635 17.88 -21.41 -7.11
N ASN A 636 17.66 -22.07 -5.98
CA ASN A 636 16.76 -21.57 -4.94
C ASN A 636 17.60 -20.79 -3.92
N TRP A 637 18.10 -19.63 -4.34
CA TRP A 637 18.86 -18.74 -3.48
C TRP A 637 17.98 -18.28 -2.32
N SER A 638 18.42 -18.59 -1.12
CA SER A 638 18.09 -17.84 0.08
C SER A 638 18.62 -16.40 0.00
N LEU A 639 18.17 -15.49 0.87
CA LEU A 639 18.72 -14.14 1.02
C LEU A 639 20.21 -14.22 1.39
N GLN A 640 20.58 -15.23 2.19
CA GLN A 640 21.97 -15.51 2.53
C GLN A 640 22.80 -15.95 1.31
N GLU A 641 22.26 -16.81 0.46
CA GLU A 641 22.93 -17.22 -0.78
C GLU A 641 23.02 -16.07 -1.78
N LEU A 642 21.96 -15.26 -1.93
CA LEU A 642 21.99 -14.04 -2.73
C LEU A 642 23.11 -13.10 -2.25
N SER A 643 23.18 -12.82 -0.94
CA SER A 643 24.27 -12.06 -0.33
C SER A 643 25.64 -12.68 -0.66
N THR A 644 25.78 -13.99 -0.53
CA THR A 644 27.01 -14.71 -0.85
C THR A 644 27.42 -14.55 -2.32
N GLN A 645 26.47 -14.58 -3.25
CA GLN A 645 26.75 -14.33 -4.67
C GLN A 645 27.17 -12.88 -4.92
N MET A 646 26.55 -11.92 -4.24
CA MET A 646 26.91 -10.51 -4.33
C MET A 646 28.34 -10.26 -3.82
N TYR A 647 28.73 -10.84 -2.68
CA TYR A 647 30.08 -10.73 -2.11
C TYR A 647 31.12 -11.67 -2.74
N SER A 648 30.73 -12.51 -3.69
CA SER A 648 31.63 -13.49 -4.30
C SER A 648 32.82 -12.80 -4.96
N LYS A 649 34.02 -13.34 -4.71
CA LYS A 649 35.27 -12.87 -5.31
C LYS A 649 35.26 -12.95 -6.84
N ASP A 650 34.50 -13.87 -7.40
CA ASP A 650 34.36 -14.06 -8.85
C ASP A 650 33.47 -12.98 -9.50
N LYS A 651 32.76 -12.20 -8.69
CA LYS A 651 31.86 -11.12 -9.11
C LYS A 651 30.87 -11.61 -10.18
N PRO A 652 30.09 -12.67 -9.92
CA PRO A 652 29.14 -13.19 -10.89
C PRO A 652 28.07 -12.15 -11.21
N ALA A 653 27.42 -12.30 -12.35
CA ALA A 653 26.20 -11.54 -12.64
C ALA A 653 25.12 -11.92 -11.63
N VAL A 654 24.58 -10.90 -10.96
CA VAL A 654 23.48 -11.02 -9.99
C VAL A 654 22.37 -10.09 -10.46
N LYS A 655 21.23 -10.65 -10.88
CA LYS A 655 20.10 -9.87 -11.39
C LYS A 655 18.87 -10.08 -10.51
N ILE A 656 18.48 -9.02 -9.81
CA ILE A 656 17.35 -8.97 -8.88
C ILE A 656 16.20 -8.24 -9.57
N ALA A 657 14.96 -8.73 -9.45
CA ALA A 657 13.77 -8.01 -9.91
C ALA A 657 12.86 -7.66 -8.74
N ASN A 658 12.32 -6.44 -8.75
CA ASN A 658 11.41 -5.97 -7.73
C ASN A 658 10.02 -5.84 -8.35
N LEU A 659 9.22 -6.89 -8.21
CA LEU A 659 7.89 -6.98 -8.80
C LEU A 659 6.86 -6.36 -7.84
N GLY A 660 6.33 -5.20 -8.20
CA GLY A 660 5.47 -4.39 -7.34
C GLY A 660 4.46 -3.55 -8.09
N ASP A 661 3.68 -2.77 -7.35
CA ASP A 661 2.62 -1.91 -7.89
C ASP A 661 3.07 -0.44 -8.03
N SER A 662 2.15 0.52 -7.88
CA SER A 662 2.45 1.95 -7.95
C SER A 662 3.44 2.41 -6.89
N THR A 663 3.53 1.71 -5.76
CA THR A 663 4.50 1.96 -4.69
C THR A 663 5.90 1.50 -5.03
N TYR A 664 6.10 0.67 -6.06
CA TYR A 664 7.44 0.28 -6.51
C TYR A 664 7.88 1.10 -7.74
N GLN A 665 6.94 1.81 -8.38
CA GLN A 665 7.18 2.57 -9.60
C GLN A 665 7.63 4.02 -9.35
N ILE A 666 7.47 4.59 -8.15
CA ILE A 666 7.35 6.03 -7.82
C ILE A 666 6.27 6.73 -8.67
N THR A 667 5.05 6.76 -8.16
CA THR A 667 3.94 7.47 -8.82
C THR A 667 3.84 8.89 -8.25
N GLY A 668 3.66 9.92 -9.09
CA GLY A 668 3.50 11.31 -8.66
C GLY A 668 4.71 12.24 -8.92
N THR A 669 5.78 11.75 -9.54
CA THR A 669 6.88 12.58 -10.05
C THR A 669 7.04 12.37 -11.56
N SER A 670 7.48 13.40 -12.29
CA SER A 670 7.74 13.29 -13.74
C SER A 670 9.08 12.63 -14.08
N SER A 671 9.85 12.24 -13.05
CA SER A 671 11.17 11.61 -13.18
C SER A 671 11.14 10.22 -12.55
N THR A 672 11.93 9.30 -13.11
CA THR A 672 12.27 8.03 -12.46
C THR A 672 13.29 8.20 -11.33
N ASP A 673 13.86 9.40 -11.16
CA ASP A 673 14.88 9.68 -10.16
C ASP A 673 14.31 9.56 -8.73
N GLY A 674 14.98 8.75 -7.90
CA GLY A 674 14.63 8.56 -6.49
C GLY A 674 13.75 7.35 -6.20
N ARG A 675 13.53 6.44 -7.17
CA ARG A 675 12.94 5.11 -6.90
C ARG A 675 13.90 4.27 -6.07
N TRP A 676 13.37 3.57 -5.07
CA TRP A 676 14.20 2.75 -4.19
C TRP A 676 15.02 1.69 -4.95
N SER A 677 14.47 1.11 -6.03
CA SER A 677 15.17 0.12 -6.87
C SER A 677 16.36 0.70 -7.63
N ASP A 678 16.25 1.96 -8.09
CA ASP A 678 17.35 2.68 -8.76
C ASP A 678 18.42 3.13 -7.77
N LEU A 679 18.03 3.44 -6.53
CA LEU A 679 18.94 3.79 -5.43
C LEU A 679 19.69 2.56 -4.90
N LEU A 680 19.02 1.41 -4.83
CA LEU A 680 19.57 0.17 -4.26
C LEU A 680 20.72 -0.41 -5.11
N GLN A 681 20.62 -0.37 -6.44
CA GLN A 681 21.66 -0.95 -7.31
C GLN A 681 23.07 -0.37 -7.05
N PRO A 682 23.30 0.96 -7.12
CA PRO A 682 24.63 1.51 -6.89
C PRO A 682 25.12 1.27 -5.45
N ILE A 683 24.21 1.23 -4.47
CA ILE A 683 24.52 0.92 -3.08
C ILE A 683 25.08 -0.51 -2.95
N LEU A 684 24.36 -1.52 -3.47
CA LEU A 684 24.80 -2.92 -3.44
C LEU A 684 26.14 -3.11 -4.17
N GLN A 685 26.33 -2.44 -5.32
CA GLN A 685 27.58 -2.51 -6.08
C GLN A 685 28.77 -1.90 -5.30
N ALA A 686 28.56 -0.76 -4.64
CA ALA A 686 29.59 -0.08 -3.87
C ALA A 686 30.04 -0.93 -2.67
N GLU A 687 29.09 -1.48 -1.94
CA GLU A 687 29.36 -2.25 -0.73
C GLU A 687 30.03 -3.61 -1.01
N THR A 688 29.52 -4.33 -2.01
CA THR A 688 29.99 -5.68 -2.35
C THR A 688 31.23 -5.65 -3.25
N GLY A 689 31.48 -4.52 -3.92
CA GLY A 689 32.50 -4.39 -4.95
C GLY A 689 32.21 -5.20 -6.22
N ASN A 690 30.98 -5.70 -6.38
CA ASN A 690 30.54 -6.44 -7.57
C ASN A 690 29.78 -5.51 -8.53
N PRO A 691 30.40 -5.08 -9.65
CA PRO A 691 29.76 -4.18 -10.61
C PRO A 691 28.72 -4.87 -11.50
N ASN A 692 28.59 -6.20 -11.44
CA ASN A 692 27.69 -6.99 -12.26
C ASN A 692 26.32 -7.22 -11.59
N ILE A 693 26.05 -6.54 -10.47
CA ILE A 693 24.73 -6.53 -9.83
C ILE A 693 23.80 -5.62 -10.64
N THR A 694 22.62 -6.12 -10.98
CA THR A 694 21.56 -5.36 -11.65
C THR A 694 20.27 -5.49 -10.86
N VAL A 695 19.60 -4.37 -10.58
CA VAL A 695 18.26 -4.34 -9.98
C VAL A 695 17.27 -3.88 -11.05
N VAL A 696 16.36 -4.76 -11.43
CA VAL A 696 15.33 -4.49 -12.42
C VAL A 696 14.07 -4.03 -11.71
N ASN A 697 13.64 -2.81 -11.99
CA ASN A 697 12.35 -2.35 -11.52
C ASN A 697 11.22 -3.06 -12.27
N GLY A 698 10.29 -3.65 -11.52
CA GLY A 698 9.04 -4.26 -11.97
C GLY A 698 7.81 -3.64 -11.30
N GLY A 699 7.84 -2.34 -10.98
CA GLY A 699 6.71 -1.58 -10.46
C GLY A 699 5.70 -1.21 -11.55
N PHE A 700 4.46 -1.67 -11.40
CA PHE A 700 3.37 -1.44 -12.36
C PHE A 700 2.20 -0.67 -11.70
N SER A 701 2.13 0.64 -11.96
CA SER A 701 1.10 1.51 -11.37
C SER A 701 -0.31 1.12 -11.77
N GLY A 702 -1.20 1.09 -10.77
CA GLY A 702 -2.59 0.67 -10.90
C GLY A 702 -2.79 -0.80 -11.30
N LYS A 703 -1.75 -1.64 -11.24
CA LYS A 703 -1.85 -3.07 -11.58
C LYS A 703 -1.86 -3.96 -10.34
N SER A 704 -2.69 -4.99 -10.39
CA SER A 704 -2.88 -6.04 -9.39
C SER A 704 -2.05 -7.28 -9.72
N ILE A 705 -2.00 -8.25 -8.81
CA ILE A 705 -1.31 -9.54 -9.07
C ILE A 705 -1.98 -10.34 -10.21
N GLN A 706 -3.30 -10.20 -10.37
CA GLN A 706 -4.05 -10.78 -11.49
C GLN A 706 -3.54 -10.26 -12.83
N TRP A 707 -3.24 -8.97 -12.91
CA TRP A 707 -2.73 -8.40 -14.15
C TRP A 707 -1.38 -9.02 -14.54
N ILE A 708 -0.47 -9.26 -13.58
CA ILE A 708 0.77 -10.00 -13.86
C ILE A 708 0.47 -11.43 -14.28
N HIS A 709 -0.45 -12.11 -13.59
CA HIS A 709 -0.85 -13.47 -13.95
C HIS A 709 -1.29 -13.57 -15.42
N ASP A 710 -2.10 -12.62 -15.88
CA ASP A 710 -2.67 -12.60 -17.23
C ASP A 710 -1.65 -12.15 -18.30
N ASN A 711 -0.68 -11.32 -17.92
CA ASN A 711 0.33 -10.76 -18.82
C ASN A 711 1.72 -11.38 -18.59
N PHE A 712 1.81 -12.54 -17.93
CA PHE A 712 3.08 -13.11 -17.47
C PHE A 712 4.11 -13.26 -18.62
N ASN A 713 3.68 -13.81 -19.75
CA ASN A 713 4.53 -14.09 -20.90
C ASN A 713 5.00 -12.83 -21.66
N ASP A 714 4.43 -11.66 -21.36
CA ASP A 714 4.88 -10.40 -21.97
C ASP A 714 6.15 -9.87 -21.32
N TYR A 715 6.34 -10.16 -20.02
CA TYR A 715 7.43 -9.62 -19.20
C TYR A 715 8.47 -10.67 -18.80
N PHE A 716 8.09 -11.95 -18.74
CA PHE A 716 8.95 -13.06 -18.37
C PHE A 716 9.33 -13.92 -19.59
N GLY A 717 10.56 -14.44 -19.58
CA GLY A 717 11.12 -15.25 -20.66
C GLY A 717 12.22 -14.55 -21.47
N ALA A 718 12.79 -15.28 -22.43
CA ALA A 718 13.94 -14.83 -23.21
C ALA A 718 13.64 -13.52 -23.99
N GLY A 719 14.53 -12.54 -23.89
CA GLY A 719 14.40 -11.22 -24.54
C GLY A 719 13.37 -10.27 -23.92
N LYS A 720 12.80 -10.60 -22.75
CA LYS A 720 11.81 -9.76 -22.05
C LYS A 720 12.45 -8.96 -20.90
N GLN A 721 11.65 -8.11 -20.24
CA GLN A 721 12.12 -7.25 -19.14
C GLN A 721 12.81 -8.03 -18.03
N PHE A 722 12.24 -9.16 -17.63
CA PHE A 722 12.77 -10.02 -16.58
C PHE A 722 13.67 -11.16 -17.10
N ASP A 723 14.17 -11.06 -18.34
CA ASP A 723 15.09 -12.05 -18.89
C ASP A 723 16.39 -12.16 -18.06
N GLY A 724 16.80 -13.38 -17.73
CA GLY A 724 18.00 -13.65 -16.94
C GLY A 724 17.96 -13.17 -15.48
N VAL A 725 16.80 -12.75 -14.96
CA VAL A 725 16.61 -12.49 -13.52
C VAL A 725 16.85 -13.80 -12.76
N GLN A 726 17.53 -13.71 -11.62
CA GLN A 726 17.82 -14.87 -10.76
C GLN A 726 17.02 -14.83 -9.45
N PHE A 727 16.66 -13.65 -8.97
CA PHE A 727 15.96 -13.45 -7.70
C PHE A 727 14.85 -12.41 -7.86
N VAL A 728 13.64 -12.74 -7.40
CA VAL A 728 12.47 -11.85 -7.46
C VAL A 728 11.99 -11.51 -6.06
N ILE A 729 11.92 -10.22 -5.75
CA ILE A 729 11.19 -9.68 -4.59
C ILE A 729 9.78 -9.36 -5.06
N LEU A 730 8.79 -10.13 -4.61
CA LEU A 730 7.38 -9.97 -4.98
C LEU A 730 6.62 -9.24 -3.88
N GLY A 731 6.32 -7.96 -4.12
CA GLY A 731 5.64 -7.07 -3.17
C GLY A 731 4.36 -6.41 -3.70
N MET A 732 3.85 -6.83 -4.86
CA MET A 732 2.56 -6.36 -5.39
C MET A 732 1.43 -6.70 -4.44
N GLY A 733 0.55 -5.75 -4.11
CA GLY A 733 -0.65 -6.05 -3.33
C GLY A 733 -1.69 -4.95 -3.16
N LEU A 734 -1.27 -3.68 -3.11
CA LEU A 734 -2.19 -2.60 -2.76
C LEU A 734 -3.36 -2.50 -3.74
N ASN A 735 -3.14 -2.76 -5.02
CA ASN A 735 -4.21 -2.70 -6.02
C ASN A 735 -5.18 -3.91 -5.97
N ASN A 736 -4.88 -4.98 -5.22
CA ASN A 736 -5.78 -6.11 -5.08
C ASN A 736 -7.02 -5.75 -4.23
N ALA A 737 -6.85 -4.86 -3.24
CA ALA A 737 -7.94 -4.40 -2.38
C ALA A 737 -9.11 -3.76 -3.17
N THR A 738 -8.79 -3.10 -4.29
CA THR A 738 -9.80 -2.46 -5.14
C THR A 738 -10.52 -3.41 -6.10
N GLN A 739 -9.99 -4.62 -6.31
CA GLN A 739 -10.46 -5.53 -7.38
C GLN A 739 -11.08 -6.83 -6.86
N PHE A 740 -10.76 -7.26 -5.64
CA PHE A 740 -11.15 -8.58 -5.15
C PHE A 740 -11.72 -8.52 -3.74
N TYR A 741 -12.93 -9.02 -3.56
CA TYR A 741 -13.53 -9.23 -2.22
C TYR A 741 -13.16 -10.59 -1.59
N ASN A 742 -12.31 -11.40 -2.24
CA ASN A 742 -11.97 -12.77 -1.81
C ASN A 742 -10.45 -13.00 -1.79
N LEU A 743 -9.86 -13.18 -0.60
CA LEU A 743 -8.42 -13.38 -0.44
C LEU A 743 -7.93 -14.77 -0.89
N ASP A 744 -8.78 -15.80 -0.91
CA ASP A 744 -8.38 -17.14 -1.40
C ASP A 744 -8.08 -17.10 -2.90
N VAL A 745 -8.87 -16.31 -3.64
CA VAL A 745 -8.62 -16.05 -5.05
C VAL A 745 -7.28 -15.34 -5.22
N ILE A 746 -7.02 -14.29 -4.45
CA ILE A 746 -5.73 -13.57 -4.47
C ILE A 746 -4.57 -14.51 -4.10
N LYS A 747 -4.71 -15.35 -3.06
CA LYS A 747 -3.71 -16.32 -2.63
C LYS A 747 -3.40 -17.32 -3.73
N GLY A 748 -4.43 -17.89 -4.37
CA GLY A 748 -4.30 -18.84 -5.48
C GLY A 748 -3.60 -18.23 -6.70
N ILE A 749 -3.97 -17.00 -7.08
CA ILE A 749 -3.32 -16.27 -8.18
C ILE A 749 -1.85 -15.98 -7.85
N THR A 750 -1.59 -15.50 -6.63
CA THR A 750 -0.23 -15.19 -6.16
C THR A 750 0.63 -16.45 -6.16
N GLN A 751 0.09 -17.58 -5.68
CA GLN A 751 0.75 -18.87 -5.73
C GLN A 751 1.07 -19.32 -7.16
N ASP A 752 0.15 -19.12 -8.11
CA ASP A 752 0.38 -19.48 -9.51
C ASP A 752 1.47 -18.61 -10.16
N VAL A 753 1.46 -17.30 -9.90
CA VAL A 753 2.54 -16.39 -10.36
C VAL A 753 3.90 -16.83 -9.79
N ILE A 754 3.98 -17.14 -8.49
CA ILE A 754 5.22 -17.64 -7.86
C ILE A 754 5.69 -18.93 -8.55
N GLN A 755 4.78 -19.86 -8.84
CA GLN A 755 5.11 -21.13 -9.50
C GLN A 755 5.60 -20.91 -10.93
N LYS A 756 4.99 -20.00 -11.69
CA LYS A 756 5.45 -19.58 -13.02
C LYS A 756 6.86 -18.96 -12.97
N ILE A 757 7.16 -18.14 -11.97
CA ILE A 757 8.51 -17.55 -11.77
C ILE A 757 9.53 -18.65 -11.46
N ARG A 758 9.23 -19.55 -10.51
CA ARG A 758 10.11 -20.69 -10.14
C ARG A 758 10.37 -21.63 -11.31
N ALA A 759 9.36 -21.85 -12.17
CA ALA A 759 9.48 -22.67 -13.37
C ALA A 759 10.53 -22.12 -14.36
N LEU A 760 10.80 -20.82 -14.34
CA LEU A 760 11.83 -20.16 -15.15
C LEU A 760 13.24 -20.21 -14.55
N GLY A 761 13.44 -20.86 -13.40
CA GLY A 761 14.76 -20.93 -12.77
C GLY A 761 15.02 -19.91 -11.66
N MET A 762 14.03 -19.09 -11.34
CA MET A 762 14.21 -17.93 -10.48
C MET A 762 13.84 -18.22 -9.03
N SER A 763 14.60 -17.65 -8.09
CA SER A 763 14.24 -17.63 -6.67
C SER A 763 13.19 -16.54 -6.40
N VAL A 764 12.32 -16.77 -5.42
CA VAL A 764 11.29 -15.81 -5.03
C VAL A 764 11.39 -15.54 -3.53
N CYS A 765 11.29 -14.27 -3.17
CA CYS A 765 11.06 -13.78 -1.83
C CYS A 765 9.78 -12.96 -1.84
N LEU A 766 8.89 -13.22 -0.88
CA LEU A 766 7.69 -12.40 -0.71
C LEU A 766 8.03 -11.15 0.10
N ALA A 767 7.39 -10.03 -0.23
CA ALA A 767 7.42 -8.83 0.58
C ALA A 767 5.99 -8.41 0.94
N THR A 768 5.77 -7.94 2.17
CA THR A 768 4.49 -7.30 2.54
C THR A 768 4.37 -5.94 1.83
N THR A 769 3.16 -5.38 1.78
CA THR A 769 2.93 -4.08 1.15
C THR A 769 3.58 -2.95 1.94
N GLN A 770 3.94 -1.86 1.25
CA GLN A 770 4.35 -0.61 1.92
C GLN A 770 3.23 -0.12 2.86
N ALA A 771 3.58 0.36 4.05
CA ALA A 771 2.64 1.04 4.93
C ALA A 771 2.18 2.39 4.34
N ASN A 772 1.00 2.87 4.75
CA ASN A 772 0.42 4.13 4.31
C ASN A 772 -0.26 4.85 5.50
N ASN A 773 -0.66 6.10 5.31
CA ASN A 773 -1.27 6.94 6.35
C ASN A 773 -2.66 7.45 5.96
N LEU A 774 -3.35 6.76 5.05
CA LEU A 774 -4.69 7.14 4.61
C LEU A 774 -5.66 7.15 5.80
N THR A 775 -6.41 8.24 5.98
CA THR A 775 -7.21 8.48 7.21
C THR A 775 -8.71 8.48 7.01
N THR A 776 -9.23 8.49 5.78
CA THR A 776 -10.68 8.61 5.52
C THR A 776 -11.41 7.26 5.57
N LEU A 777 -12.74 7.28 5.83
CA LEU A 777 -13.53 6.06 6.10
C LEU A 777 -13.63 5.08 4.92
N SER A 778 -13.61 5.54 3.66
CA SER A 778 -13.48 4.67 2.49
C SER A 778 -12.12 3.97 2.49
N ASP A 779 -11.07 4.73 2.77
CA ASP A 779 -9.68 4.27 2.73
C ASP A 779 -9.36 3.35 3.92
N ARG A 780 -10.10 3.49 5.03
CA ARG A 780 -10.01 2.57 6.18
C ARG A 780 -10.55 1.17 5.88
N GLN A 781 -11.53 1.03 4.98
CA GLN A 781 -11.95 -0.30 4.51
C GLN A 781 -10.85 -0.97 3.70
N GLU A 782 -10.11 -0.20 2.89
CA GLU A 782 -8.94 -0.67 2.16
C GLU A 782 -7.79 -1.07 3.11
N TRP A 783 -7.62 -0.38 4.24
CA TRP A 783 -6.61 -0.71 5.24
C TRP A 783 -6.77 -2.12 5.84
N TYR A 784 -8.01 -2.52 6.17
CA TYR A 784 -8.28 -3.89 6.61
C TYR A 784 -7.94 -4.92 5.53
N MET A 785 -8.14 -4.58 4.26
CA MET A 785 -7.74 -5.45 3.15
C MET A 785 -6.23 -5.56 3.03
N TYR A 786 -5.48 -4.45 3.16
CA TYR A 786 -4.01 -4.49 3.16
C TYR A 786 -3.43 -5.34 4.29
N ALA A 787 -3.99 -5.22 5.49
CA ALA A 787 -3.62 -6.04 6.63
C ALA A 787 -3.90 -7.52 6.38
N ALA A 788 -5.10 -7.85 5.88
CA ALA A 788 -5.49 -9.23 5.58
C ALA A 788 -4.66 -9.84 4.44
N GLU A 789 -4.27 -9.04 3.45
CA GLU A 789 -3.42 -9.48 2.36
C GLU A 789 -1.97 -9.70 2.82
N ASN A 790 -1.47 -8.89 3.75
CA ASN A 790 -0.17 -9.11 4.37
C ASN A 790 -0.14 -10.36 5.25
N ALA A 791 -1.23 -10.64 5.99
CA ALA A 791 -1.41 -11.90 6.70
C ALA A 791 -1.44 -13.09 5.74
N MET A 792 -2.20 -13.00 4.65
CA MET A 792 -2.23 -14.01 3.59
C MET A 792 -0.84 -14.25 2.99
N ARG A 793 -0.04 -13.20 2.76
CA ARG A 793 1.35 -13.35 2.28
C ARG A 793 2.24 -14.08 3.27
N LYS A 794 2.11 -13.80 4.57
CA LYS A 794 2.84 -14.49 5.65
C LYS A 794 2.50 -15.97 5.65
N GLU A 795 1.21 -16.29 5.59
CA GLU A 795 0.71 -17.66 5.48
C GLU A 795 1.23 -18.34 4.20
N LEU A 796 1.12 -17.69 3.04
CA LEU A 796 1.59 -18.22 1.76
C LEU A 796 3.11 -18.43 1.74
N ALA A 797 3.87 -17.55 2.40
CA ALA A 797 5.31 -17.71 2.53
C ALA A 797 5.64 -18.95 3.35
N HIS A 798 4.92 -19.19 4.45
CA HIS A 798 5.04 -20.41 5.24
C HIS A 798 4.66 -21.66 4.43
N ASP A 799 3.51 -21.65 3.76
CA ASP A 799 3.00 -22.77 2.96
C ASP A 799 3.95 -23.18 1.83
N LEU A 800 4.63 -22.21 1.20
CA LEU A 800 5.54 -22.42 0.08
C LEU A 800 7.02 -22.48 0.48
N ASN A 801 7.31 -22.42 1.79
CA ASN A 801 8.65 -22.32 2.36
C ASN A 801 9.49 -21.23 1.66
N LEU A 802 8.91 -20.04 1.55
CA LEU A 802 9.53 -18.83 1.00
C LEU A 802 10.04 -17.96 2.14
N GLN A 803 11.08 -17.18 1.83
CA GLN A 803 11.48 -16.09 2.70
C GLN A 803 10.52 -14.92 2.53
N LEU A 804 10.32 -14.18 3.62
CA LEU A 804 9.45 -13.01 3.68
C LEU A 804 10.23 -11.79 4.18
N LEU A 805 10.06 -10.65 3.50
CA LEU A 805 10.52 -9.34 3.92
C LEU A 805 9.31 -8.52 4.40
N ASP A 806 9.23 -8.22 5.70
CA ASP A 806 8.11 -7.43 6.26
C ASP A 806 8.31 -5.92 6.07
N LEU A 807 8.23 -5.48 4.80
CA LEU A 807 8.33 -4.08 4.40
C LEU A 807 7.27 -3.21 5.10
N ASN A 808 6.07 -3.74 5.33
CA ASN A 808 5.00 -3.04 6.03
C ASN A 808 5.44 -2.63 7.43
N ALA A 809 5.99 -3.57 8.22
CA ALA A 809 6.45 -3.29 9.57
C ALA A 809 7.56 -2.22 9.60
N ALA A 810 8.53 -2.31 8.68
CA ALA A 810 9.63 -1.36 8.60
C ALA A 810 9.17 0.05 8.22
N THR A 811 8.35 0.15 7.17
CA THR A 811 7.81 1.43 6.69
C THR A 811 6.79 2.04 7.66
N GLN A 812 6.04 1.22 8.40
CA GLN A 812 5.15 1.68 9.47
C GLN A 812 5.94 2.29 10.63
N ALA A 813 7.03 1.66 11.05
CA ALA A 813 7.92 2.19 12.08
C ALA A 813 8.52 3.53 11.63
N PHE A 814 8.94 3.63 10.36
CA PHE A 814 9.41 4.88 9.79
C PHE A 814 8.34 5.97 9.82
N LEU A 815 7.11 5.69 9.37
CA LEU A 815 6.01 6.66 9.41
C LEU A 815 5.67 7.14 10.84
N GLN A 816 5.79 6.27 11.84
CA GLN A 816 5.40 6.58 13.22
C GLN A 816 6.49 7.28 14.03
N HIS A 817 7.76 6.92 13.80
CA HIS A 817 8.85 7.26 14.71
C HIS A 817 9.95 8.10 14.05
N SER A 818 9.99 8.18 12.73
CA SER A 818 10.89 9.11 12.03
C SER A 818 10.56 10.55 12.38
N HIS A 819 11.59 11.40 12.50
CA HIS A 819 11.38 12.84 12.66
C HIS A 819 11.28 13.55 11.31
N VAL A 820 11.36 12.80 10.21
CA VAL A 820 11.04 13.31 8.87
C VAL A 820 9.55 13.65 8.81
N LYS A 821 9.24 14.83 8.26
CA LYS A 821 7.85 15.23 8.10
C LYS A 821 7.14 14.25 7.17
N ASN A 822 5.92 13.89 7.52
CA ASN A 822 5.10 13.00 6.70
C ASN A 822 4.95 13.48 5.24
N SER A 823 4.89 14.79 4.99
CA SER A 823 4.87 15.39 3.65
C SER A 823 6.15 15.17 2.83
N ASP A 824 7.27 14.91 3.49
CA ASP A 824 8.54 14.58 2.86
C ASP A 824 8.66 13.05 2.65
N ILE A 825 7.92 12.25 3.43
CA ILE A 825 7.87 10.79 3.32
C ILE A 825 6.89 10.36 2.21
N THR A 826 5.74 11.01 2.08
CA THR A 826 4.68 10.67 1.11
C THR A 826 3.99 11.93 0.56
N PHE A 827 3.55 11.85 -0.70
CA PHE A 827 2.90 12.97 -1.39
C PHE A 827 1.39 13.06 -1.13
N ASP A 828 0.72 11.91 -1.04
CA ASP A 828 -0.74 11.77 -0.99
C ASP A 828 -1.20 10.88 0.16
N GLY A 829 -0.26 10.43 0.99
CA GLY A 829 -0.49 9.53 2.09
C GLY A 829 -0.40 8.04 1.76
N LEU A 830 -0.27 7.69 0.48
CA LEU A 830 -0.12 6.32 -0.01
C LEU A 830 1.25 6.10 -0.67
N HIS A 831 1.63 6.94 -1.62
CA HIS A 831 2.86 6.78 -2.39
C HIS A 831 4.01 7.47 -1.68
N PHE A 832 5.08 6.72 -1.39
CA PHE A 832 6.28 7.30 -0.83
C PHE A 832 6.95 8.26 -1.82
N ALA A 833 7.38 9.40 -1.28
CA ALA A 833 8.21 10.39 -1.93
C ALA A 833 9.68 9.94 -1.93
N PRO A 834 10.61 10.63 -2.64
CA PRO A 834 12.01 10.23 -2.72
C PRO A 834 12.67 9.93 -1.37
N ARG A 835 12.31 10.63 -0.28
CA ARG A 835 12.86 10.34 1.06
C ARG A 835 12.32 9.03 1.65
N GLY A 836 11.04 8.72 1.42
CA GLY A 836 10.46 7.42 1.77
C GLY A 836 11.09 6.29 0.97
N HIS A 837 11.26 6.47 -0.34
CA HIS A 837 11.98 5.52 -1.19
C HIS A 837 13.45 5.34 -0.82
N GLN A 838 14.13 6.39 -0.34
CA GLN A 838 15.48 6.26 0.20
C GLN A 838 15.48 5.35 1.44
N PHE A 839 14.49 5.49 2.34
CA PHE A 839 14.37 4.59 3.48
C PHE A 839 14.11 3.14 3.05
N GLU A 840 13.25 2.92 2.04
CA GLU A 840 13.04 1.57 1.50
C GLU A 840 14.34 0.99 0.92
N ALA A 841 15.13 1.77 0.19
CA ALA A 841 16.41 1.35 -0.35
C ALA A 841 17.41 0.98 0.78
N ASP A 842 17.52 1.83 1.80
CA ASP A 842 18.33 1.60 3.00
C ASP A 842 17.91 0.30 3.72
N TRP A 843 16.60 0.07 3.85
CA TRP A 843 16.08 -1.13 4.48
C TRP A 843 16.30 -2.37 3.62
N PHE A 844 16.06 -2.33 2.31
CA PHE A 844 16.37 -3.45 1.43
C PHE A 844 17.87 -3.74 1.39
N GLU A 845 18.74 -2.73 1.50
CA GLU A 845 20.18 -2.95 1.68
C GLU A 845 20.46 -3.78 2.95
N ASP A 846 19.85 -3.43 4.09
CA ASP A 846 19.95 -4.18 5.34
C ASP A 846 19.49 -5.64 5.17
N GLN A 847 18.34 -5.84 4.51
CA GLN A 847 17.75 -7.17 4.35
C GLN A 847 18.53 -8.06 3.37
N LEU A 848 19.17 -7.48 2.36
CA LEU A 848 19.87 -8.23 1.31
C LEU A 848 21.34 -8.48 1.62
N LEU A 849 21.95 -7.72 2.54
CA LEU A 849 23.36 -7.84 2.89
C LEU A 849 23.55 -8.46 4.28
N THR A 850 24.28 -9.56 4.34
CA THR A 850 24.60 -10.24 5.61
C THR A 850 25.54 -9.47 6.53
N ARG A 851 26.12 -8.35 6.07
CA ARG A 851 27.04 -7.50 6.85
C ARG A 851 26.32 -6.40 7.62
N ALA A 852 25.17 -5.94 7.14
CA ALA A 852 24.43 -4.90 7.83
C ALA A 852 23.95 -5.38 9.21
N MET A 853 23.83 -4.46 10.15
CA MET A 853 23.30 -4.72 11.48
C MET A 853 22.16 -3.76 11.78
N THR A 854 21.00 -4.31 12.10
CA THR A 854 19.86 -3.53 12.58
C THR A 854 20.00 -3.25 14.07
N ILE A 855 19.81 -1.99 14.48
CA ILE A 855 19.80 -1.58 15.88
C ILE A 855 18.46 -0.95 16.25
N THR A 856 17.97 -1.23 17.46
CA THR A 856 16.73 -0.65 18.01
C THR A 856 16.95 -0.03 19.39
N ASP A 857 18.19 0.01 19.86
CA ASP A 857 18.61 0.68 21.09
C ASP A 857 20.03 1.25 20.92
N ASP A 858 20.64 1.73 22.01
CA ASP A 858 22.04 2.13 22.08
C ASP A 858 22.95 1.03 21.52
N CYS A 859 23.91 1.44 20.69
CA CYS A 859 24.82 0.52 20.02
C CYS A 859 26.24 1.06 20.06
N GLN A 860 27.19 0.19 20.42
CA GLN A 860 28.62 0.50 20.43
C GLN A 860 29.32 -0.19 19.26
N VAL A 861 30.16 0.58 18.56
CA VAL A 861 30.94 0.12 17.40
C VAL A 861 32.42 0.29 17.71
N ASP A 862 33.11 -0.83 17.83
CA ASP A 862 34.51 -0.92 18.21
C ASP A 862 35.16 -2.20 17.61
N PRO A 863 36.45 -2.49 17.88
CA PRO A 863 37.13 -3.66 17.33
C PRO A 863 36.48 -5.02 17.66
N THR A 864 35.60 -5.10 18.65
CA THR A 864 34.94 -6.35 19.06
C THR A 864 33.71 -6.69 18.23
N LEU A 865 33.24 -5.77 17.37
CA LEU A 865 32.07 -5.96 16.53
C LEU A 865 32.40 -6.80 15.29
N GLN A 866 31.71 -7.93 15.12
CA GLN A 866 32.05 -8.96 14.12
C GLN A 866 31.74 -8.58 12.67
N ASN A 867 30.87 -7.59 12.42
CA ASN A 867 30.43 -7.20 11.07
C ASN A 867 31.26 -6.04 10.48
N THR A 868 32.50 -5.88 10.94
CA THR A 868 33.38 -4.78 10.56
C THR A 868 34.45 -5.21 9.55
N LYS A 869 34.85 -4.31 8.65
CA LYS A 869 36.07 -4.43 7.82
C LYS A 869 37.15 -3.52 8.42
N SER A 870 38.41 -3.92 8.35
CA SER A 870 39.54 -3.12 8.82
C SER A 870 40.81 -3.43 8.04
N ASP A 871 41.56 -2.39 7.68
CA ASP A 871 42.93 -2.49 7.16
C ASP A 871 43.97 -2.33 8.29
N ALA A 872 43.53 -2.01 9.52
CA ALA A 872 44.41 -1.83 10.66
C ALA A 872 44.99 -3.18 11.11
N PRO A 873 46.31 -3.26 11.39
CA PRO A 873 46.91 -4.46 11.96
C PRO A 873 46.30 -4.83 13.32
N GLN A 874 46.14 -6.13 13.59
CA GLN A 874 45.59 -6.63 14.86
C GLN A 874 46.35 -6.10 16.09
N GLU A 875 47.66 -5.84 15.96
CA GLU A 875 48.47 -5.27 17.04
C GLU A 875 48.10 -3.83 17.43
N TRP A 876 47.27 -3.13 16.65
CA TRP A 876 46.71 -1.83 17.03
C TRP A 876 45.54 -1.98 17.98
N VAL A 877 44.90 -3.15 18.05
CA VAL A 877 43.79 -3.41 18.97
C VAL A 877 44.38 -3.75 20.34
N VAL A 878 44.14 -2.88 21.31
CA VAL A 878 44.64 -3.02 22.70
C VAL A 878 43.48 -2.96 23.70
N ASP A 879 43.70 -3.50 24.90
CA ASP A 879 42.76 -3.35 26.01
C ASP A 879 42.61 -1.86 26.37
N ASN A 880 41.38 -1.43 26.64
CA ASN A 880 41.13 -0.10 27.20
C ASN A 880 41.09 -0.21 28.74
N PRO A 881 42.15 0.20 29.47
CA PRO A 881 42.32 -0.15 30.88
C PRO A 881 41.31 0.52 31.82
N ASP A 882 40.71 1.64 31.42
CA ASP A 882 39.86 2.46 32.30
C ASP A 882 38.36 2.30 32.01
N PHE A 883 37.98 1.72 30.86
CA PHE A 883 36.59 1.54 30.39
C PHE A 883 35.70 2.79 30.59
N LYS A 884 36.30 3.97 30.59
CA LYS A 884 35.67 5.20 31.06
C LYS A 884 34.41 5.51 30.25
N ASP A 885 34.49 5.29 28.95
CA ASP A 885 33.41 5.51 28.00
C ASP A 885 32.74 4.19 27.59
N GLY A 886 32.95 3.09 28.35
CA GLY A 886 32.30 1.78 28.16
C GLY A 886 32.97 0.86 27.13
N PHE A 887 34.01 1.32 26.43
CA PHE A 887 34.77 0.51 25.48
C PHE A 887 35.74 -0.44 26.18
N LYS A 888 35.73 -1.72 25.76
CA LYS A 888 36.63 -2.73 26.31
C LYS A 888 37.99 -2.76 25.63
N THR A 889 38.01 -2.39 24.36
CA THR A 889 39.19 -2.36 23.51
C THR A 889 39.21 -1.05 22.75
N LYS A 890 40.39 -0.63 22.31
CA LYS A 890 40.59 0.55 21.48
C LYS A 890 41.68 0.32 20.44
N PHE A 891 41.72 1.18 19.43
CA PHE A 891 42.80 1.23 18.46
C PHE A 891 43.88 2.20 18.94
N GLN A 892 45.09 1.68 19.21
CA GLN A 892 46.23 2.46 19.65
C GLN A 892 47.50 2.07 18.88
N THR A 893 48.19 3.06 18.30
CA THR A 893 49.48 2.86 17.63
C THR A 893 50.32 4.13 17.61
N THR A 894 51.62 3.97 17.40
CA THR A 894 52.60 5.05 17.15
C THR A 894 53.34 4.86 15.83
N LYS A 895 52.87 3.93 15.00
CA LYS A 895 53.51 3.50 13.76
C LYS A 895 52.61 3.69 12.54
N ASN A 896 51.64 4.59 12.59
CA ASN A 896 50.81 4.86 11.43
C ASN A 896 51.61 5.63 10.38
N THR A 897 51.50 5.21 9.11
CA THR A 897 52.29 5.78 8.00
C THR A 897 51.44 6.22 6.82
N ALA A 898 50.14 5.94 6.84
CA ALA A 898 49.18 6.27 5.78
C ALA A 898 47.79 6.47 6.38
N ASP A 899 46.86 7.01 5.59
CA ASP A 899 45.45 7.06 5.99
C ASP A 899 44.85 5.64 5.86
N THR A 900 44.74 4.97 7.00
CA THR A 900 44.38 3.56 7.14
C THR A 900 42.92 3.47 7.56
N LEU A 901 42.16 2.59 6.91
CA LEU A 901 40.80 2.27 7.33
C LEU A 901 40.85 1.46 8.63
N ILE A 902 40.47 2.11 9.74
CA ILE A 902 40.48 1.50 11.07
C ILE A 902 39.28 0.58 11.22
N LEU A 903 38.09 1.02 10.79
CA LEU A 903 36.85 0.28 10.94
C LEU A 903 35.87 0.72 9.86
N ASP A 904 35.17 -0.21 9.24
CA ASP A 904 34.07 0.04 8.30
C ASP A 904 32.89 -0.87 8.64
N THR A 905 31.71 -0.29 8.85
CA THR A 905 30.49 -1.02 9.20
C THR A 905 29.25 -0.39 8.56
N LEU A 906 28.22 -1.21 8.38
CA LEU A 906 26.87 -0.81 7.98
C LEU A 906 25.90 -1.04 9.13
N ILE A 907 25.16 -0.01 9.49
CA ILE A 907 24.21 -0.05 10.60
C ILE A 907 22.87 0.52 10.15
N MET A 908 21.84 -0.33 10.13
CA MET A 908 20.46 0.10 9.95
C MET A 908 19.92 0.58 11.30
N ASN A 909 19.74 1.88 11.44
CA ASN A 909 19.17 2.46 12.65
C ASN A 909 17.64 2.41 12.60
N MET A 910 17.05 1.57 13.45
CA MET A 910 15.60 1.44 13.62
C MET A 910 15.15 1.88 15.03
N ASN A 911 15.97 2.70 15.72
CA ASN A 911 15.60 3.29 16.99
C ASN A 911 14.33 4.16 16.85
N THR A 912 13.35 3.93 17.73
CA THR A 912 12.11 4.73 17.78
C THR A 912 12.24 6.02 18.58
N THR A 913 13.41 6.22 19.20
CA THR A 913 13.78 7.46 19.90
C THR A 913 15.05 8.04 19.28
N PRO A 914 15.17 9.36 19.18
CA PRO A 914 16.39 10.02 18.73
C PRO A 914 17.64 9.54 19.45
N LYS A 915 18.68 9.20 18.70
CA LYS A 915 20.03 8.93 19.22
C LYS A 915 21.02 9.92 18.63
N GLU A 916 22.03 10.31 19.41
CA GLU A 916 23.24 10.93 18.88
C GLU A 916 24.17 9.84 18.33
N LEU A 917 24.91 10.16 17.26
CA LEU A 917 26.06 9.36 16.84
C LEU A 917 27.33 10.06 17.33
N VAL A 918 28.08 9.39 18.20
CA VAL A 918 29.16 9.97 18.98
C VAL A 918 30.44 9.16 18.82
N ALA A 919 31.57 9.82 18.60
CA ALA A 919 32.90 9.20 18.58
C ALA A 919 33.69 9.51 19.86
N TYR A 920 34.50 8.54 20.27
CA TYR A 920 35.34 8.60 21.46
C TYR A 920 36.80 8.33 21.10
N ALA A 921 37.69 9.28 21.42
CA ALA A 921 39.12 9.17 21.15
C ALA A 921 39.95 9.93 22.19
N ASP A 922 40.98 9.31 22.76
CA ASP A 922 41.86 9.97 23.74
C ASP A 922 42.88 10.90 23.06
N ALA A 923 43.38 10.49 21.90
CA ALA A 923 44.33 11.25 21.09
C ALA A 923 44.12 10.91 19.60
N PRO A 924 43.05 11.44 18.96
CA PRO A 924 42.69 11.12 17.59
C PRO A 924 43.76 11.53 16.58
N ASN A 925 44.57 12.56 16.87
CA ASN A 925 45.69 12.99 16.03
C ASN A 925 45.32 13.04 14.53
N GLY A 926 44.27 13.78 14.16
CA GLY A 926 43.84 13.92 12.76
C GLY A 926 43.06 12.73 12.18
N ALA A 927 42.73 11.71 12.98
CA ALA A 927 41.70 10.73 12.67
C ALA A 927 40.34 11.41 12.44
N TYR A 928 39.50 10.75 11.64
CA TYR A 928 38.19 11.25 11.27
C TYR A 928 37.23 10.09 11.01
N VAL A 929 35.93 10.36 11.06
CA VAL A 929 34.88 9.40 10.70
C VAL A 929 34.21 9.85 9.42
N LEU A 930 33.95 8.93 8.51
CA LEU A 930 33.03 9.11 7.39
C LEU A 930 31.68 8.51 7.80
N VAL A 931 30.60 9.29 7.70
CA VAL A 931 29.23 8.80 7.87
C VAL A 931 28.50 9.04 6.56
N ASN A 932 28.12 7.97 5.87
CA ASN A 932 27.54 8.02 4.52
C ASN A 932 28.42 8.86 3.56
N GLY A 933 29.74 8.73 3.67
CA GLY A 933 30.75 9.47 2.89
C GLY A 933 31.03 10.91 3.37
N ALA A 934 30.24 11.47 4.28
CA ALA A 934 30.49 12.80 4.85
C ALA A 934 31.57 12.74 5.94
N LYS A 935 32.55 13.65 5.89
CA LYS A 935 33.75 13.63 6.75
C LYS A 935 33.60 14.47 8.03
N TYR A 936 33.85 13.83 9.18
CA TYR A 936 33.80 14.39 10.52
C TYR A 936 35.15 14.25 11.24
N PRO A 937 35.91 15.34 11.42
CA PRO A 937 37.16 15.31 12.19
C PRO A 937 36.91 14.97 13.67
N LEU A 938 37.82 14.22 14.29
CA LEU A 938 37.73 13.86 15.71
C LEU A 938 38.54 14.80 16.61
N ASN A 939 37.99 15.09 17.78
CA ASN A 939 38.64 15.83 18.86
C ASN A 939 38.95 14.91 20.04
N ASP A 940 39.89 15.33 20.90
CA ASP A 940 40.21 14.66 22.16
C ASP A 940 38.93 14.53 23.04
N GLY A 941 38.64 13.33 23.51
CA GLY A 941 37.45 12.95 24.26
C GLY A 941 36.24 12.62 23.36
N LYS A 942 35.09 13.19 23.71
CA LYS A 942 33.79 12.97 23.03
C LYS A 942 33.63 13.93 21.85
N THR A 943 33.33 13.40 20.67
CA THR A 943 32.97 14.17 19.47
C THR A 943 31.59 13.75 18.97
N VAL A 944 30.60 14.65 19.02
CA VAL A 944 29.28 14.41 18.41
C VAL A 944 29.40 14.51 16.90
N LEU A 945 29.19 13.39 16.20
CA LEU A 945 29.23 13.32 14.74
C LEU A 945 27.89 13.77 14.16
N LEU A 946 26.81 13.20 14.69
CA LEU A 946 25.44 13.59 14.41
C LEU A 946 24.74 13.85 15.73
N SER A 947 24.21 15.06 15.91
CA SER A 947 23.32 15.38 17.04
C SER A 947 21.96 14.67 16.91
N TYR A 948 21.71 14.06 15.75
CA TYR A 948 20.52 13.29 15.47
C TYR A 948 20.80 12.25 14.39
N ALA A 949 20.82 10.98 14.79
CA ALA A 949 20.80 9.84 13.89
C ALA A 949 19.33 9.41 13.68
N GLU A 950 18.76 9.86 12.56
CA GLU A 950 17.44 9.47 12.05
C GLU A 950 17.38 7.96 11.73
N MET A 951 16.17 7.41 11.55
CA MET A 951 15.96 6.08 10.97
C MET A 951 16.45 6.03 9.52
N ALA A 952 17.53 5.29 9.28
CA ALA A 952 18.20 5.14 7.99
C ALA A 952 19.35 4.11 8.09
N MET A 953 19.95 3.78 6.95
CA MET A 953 21.23 3.07 6.89
C MET A 953 22.40 4.04 7.10
N TYR A 954 23.36 3.62 7.93
CA TYR A 954 24.60 4.34 8.19
C TYR A 954 25.81 3.48 7.81
N HIS A 955 26.51 3.92 6.77
CA HIS A 955 27.86 3.46 6.45
C HIS A 955 28.86 4.30 7.25
N ILE A 956 29.45 3.68 8.27
CA ILE A 956 30.40 4.32 9.19
C ILE A 956 31.79 3.80 8.88
N GLN A 957 32.70 4.71 8.54
CA GLN A 957 34.11 4.39 8.32
C GLN A 957 34.98 5.25 9.22
N ILE A 958 35.81 4.63 10.06
CA ILE A 958 36.79 5.31 10.90
C ILE A 958 38.13 5.27 10.19
N MET A 959 38.71 6.44 9.96
CA MET A 959 39.96 6.63 9.24
C MET A 959 41.02 7.19 10.18
N SER A 960 42.23 6.65 10.10
CA SER A 960 43.32 7.08 10.98
C SER A 960 43.86 8.47 10.73
N GLY A 961 43.64 9.02 9.53
CA GLY A 961 44.44 10.14 9.03
C GLY A 961 45.90 9.72 8.79
N THR A 962 46.74 10.70 8.46
CA THR A 962 48.15 10.47 8.05
C THR A 962 49.18 10.68 9.17
N ASN A 963 48.73 10.97 10.39
CA ASN A 963 49.63 11.22 11.51
C ASN A 963 50.17 9.92 12.12
N ALA A 964 51.33 10.01 12.77
CA ALA A 964 52.10 8.84 13.21
C ALA A 964 51.45 8.04 14.35
N SER A 965 50.59 8.66 15.16
CA SER A 965 49.94 8.01 16.31
C SER A 965 48.42 8.13 16.26
N ILE A 966 47.73 7.09 16.74
CA ILE A 966 46.26 7.04 16.88
C ILE A 966 45.96 6.49 18.27
N ASP A 967 44.95 7.05 18.93
CA ASP A 967 44.36 6.51 20.14
C ASP A 967 42.83 6.76 20.09
N LEU A 968 42.09 5.75 19.65
CA LEU A 968 40.66 5.84 19.31
C LEU A 968 39.88 4.66 19.89
N GLU A 969 38.81 4.93 20.62
CA GLU A 969 38.01 3.90 21.27
C GLU A 969 36.96 3.31 20.33
N GLY A 970 36.16 4.16 19.68
CA GLY A 970 35.11 3.73 18.75
C GLY A 970 34.02 4.78 18.59
N VAL A 971 32.84 4.34 18.14
CA VAL A 971 31.63 5.19 18.04
C VAL A 971 30.43 4.56 18.74
N LYS A 972 29.45 5.38 19.11
CA LYS A 972 28.20 4.97 19.77
C LYS A 972 26.99 5.66 19.20
N PHE A 973 25.90 4.90 19.06
CA PHE A 973 24.55 5.42 19.09
C PHE A 973 24.13 5.48 20.56
N GLU A 974 23.85 6.67 21.09
CA GLU A 974 23.49 6.88 22.49
C GLU A 974 22.51 8.05 22.67
N ALA A 975 21.82 8.09 23.81
CA ALA A 975 20.81 9.10 24.14
C ALA A 975 21.37 10.45 24.62
#